data_AF-A0A1B9C254-F1
#
_entry.id   AF-A0A1B9C254-F1
#
_cell.length_a   1.000
_cell.length_b   1.000
_cell.length_c   1.000
_cell.angle_alpha   90.00
_cell.angle_beta   90.00
_cell.angle_gamma   90.00
#
_symmetry.space_group_name_H-M   'P 1'
#
loop_
_entity.id
_entity.type
_entity.pdbx_description
1 polymer ?
#
loop_
_entity_poly.entity_id
_entity_poly.type
_entity_poly.pdbx_seq_one_letter_code
_entity_poly.pdbx_strand_id
1 'polypeptide(L)'
;MKKNNRKTSSIRSWVTLMVAGGVPLYAASAYAAPVAGQTRGASDVLQSQQSQPNNVISNIYTQKNHSLAAINTAEQKIWAAINRNHLRTAQALIQRTTTQYPGWQPQATMGFVLLEKTIWAEIRVGQGGLARMHMQQLQTRYGQGALADKTHVSLVSMRNVLEENRLWQLLGEGHLQALQSAIQQIQSEDPSYQPPQKMLAMMHQGLAGRAVGTLERQKAWPQIVALHAQTPSVFTLAYAGNRQAWAEALAATGHPHQATLVYISLLQHSQHAAQAQGILNQAANRLPPQEMQVLYTRAQAQFPNARQTLEKQHLQYVLMMAARAHNAHQNAEAAALVAPESEAINQLHRASDARLMGAILGAHHQSHAALQWWVKAAQWSGKAADWQTVGNLAMADNDVPVAREAMAHLPAGTPASEHFRRHNAIMAALRDYKNRDYKGTLQHLHAAQQFGPLSPGMETIKAWSLVHTKDYAAASALFTTLYRQDPSSGNAVGVLIADQQTHNLAHTYQLAATTKGPLASHLPMTTMRDHRADINTIPWRFMPPDQVVPPLARASYLALGGSWEERGGNNSGMTQMTEYLPSLQAQWGINWHMAAFAQLSSPDLYGAQPTSGQLPAFINAASSATGNATGHVWQTPQFLLGVDNREPHQHWRAALGWTSPSGIGGGTVQGLLRYTFIPSHSGSNWSVHLLRNSVRQTLLSYNGVQEHIHATANGQSLNIPYTWGAAMRNQVGASGYLSGGKHGWSYIGTLHLNAITGQNIQTNYGASTYLAVMHPVYTGPGWWVTVGPSLYAETYARNASFTSPGYGGYFSPQMMAQPSLSASASHWWQGGGINMSAAIGYQWLHQGGGPYLGFSPLRHQITPQLSAQGLSLSPYAASSGSNIAGSVNVVLTQRISTHWYLDAGASYQANPAFQQAQAGLDIRYVFGENHARTFIPAQYVAGMGRYE
;
A
#
# COMPACT_ATOMS: atom_id res chain seq x y z
N MET A 1 -18.99 12.86 -7.69
CA MET A 1 -18.41 14.05 -8.36
C MET A 1 -17.28 13.62 -9.29
N LYS A 2 -16.96 14.41 -10.34
CA LYS A 2 -15.77 14.40 -11.25
C LYS A 2 -15.04 13.04 -11.49
N LYS A 3 -15.11 12.38 -12.66
CA LYS A 3 -14.59 12.70 -14.03
C LYS A 3 -13.11 12.38 -14.32
N ASN A 4 -12.90 11.36 -15.16
CA ASN A 4 -12.04 11.23 -16.35
C ASN A 4 -10.54 11.66 -16.37
N ASN A 5 -9.72 10.74 -16.93
CA ASN A 5 -8.54 10.99 -17.81
C ASN A 5 -7.27 11.61 -17.16
N ARG A 6 -6.04 11.43 -17.69
CA ARG A 6 -5.56 10.81 -18.96
C ARG A 6 -4.11 10.27 -18.81
N LYS A 7 -3.59 9.62 -19.86
CA LYS A 7 -2.16 9.29 -20.11
C LYS A 7 -1.30 10.59 -20.24
N THR A 8 0.04 10.65 -20.26
CA THR A 8 1.13 9.70 -20.63
C THR A 8 2.52 10.26 -20.22
N SER A 9 3.60 9.45 -20.25
CA SER A 9 5.05 9.83 -20.42
C SER A 9 5.73 10.72 -19.35
N SER A 10 7.07 10.75 -19.16
CA SER A 10 8.20 9.97 -19.72
C SER A 10 9.43 10.00 -18.78
N ILE A 11 10.35 9.05 -18.94
CA ILE A 11 11.61 8.93 -18.18
C ILE A 11 12.66 9.98 -18.63
N ARG A 12 13.24 10.71 -17.66
CA ARG A 12 14.55 11.42 -17.60
C ARG A 12 14.64 12.05 -16.18
N SER A 13 15.76 12.15 -15.47
CA SER A 13 17.13 11.66 -15.69
C SER A 13 17.89 11.59 -14.35
N TRP A 14 18.72 10.56 -14.19
CA TRP A 14 19.98 10.50 -13.44
C TRP A 14 20.05 10.80 -11.92
N VAL A 15 20.87 9.99 -11.25
CA VAL A 15 21.28 10.13 -9.85
C VAL A 15 22.43 11.13 -9.73
N THR A 16 22.35 12.02 -8.75
CA THR A 16 23.53 12.67 -8.16
C THR A 16 23.47 12.45 -6.65
N LEU A 17 24.57 11.96 -6.07
CA LEU A 17 24.70 11.62 -4.65
C LEU A 17 25.88 12.40 -4.08
N MET A 18 25.65 13.15 -2.99
CA MET A 18 26.66 13.61 -2.03
C MET A 18 25.95 14.17 -0.78
N VAL A 19 26.55 14.02 0.39
CA VAL A 19 26.06 14.56 1.67
C VAL A 19 26.93 15.75 2.07
N ALA A 20 26.31 16.88 2.40
CA ALA A 20 26.93 18.01 3.08
C ALA A 20 25.88 18.69 3.97
N GLY A 21 26.27 19.12 5.18
CA GLY A 21 25.37 19.74 6.16
C GLY A 21 25.72 21.21 6.44
N GLY A 22 24.77 21.95 7.01
CA GLY A 22 24.97 23.33 7.46
C GLY A 22 23.67 23.95 7.98
N VAL A 23 23.73 24.59 9.15
CA VAL A 23 22.62 25.31 9.82
C VAL A 23 23.15 26.66 10.30
N PRO A 24 22.45 27.77 10.03
CA PRO A 24 21.99 28.62 11.14
C PRO A 24 20.58 29.22 10.96
N LEU A 25 20.10 29.82 12.06
CA LEU A 25 18.76 30.39 12.29
C LEU A 25 18.59 31.82 11.70
N TYR A 26 17.35 32.37 11.67
CA TYR A 26 16.97 33.50 12.55
C TYR A 26 15.49 34.00 12.45
N ALA A 27 14.97 34.44 13.61
CA ALA A 27 13.96 35.51 13.84
C ALA A 27 12.46 35.35 13.46
N ALA A 28 11.60 36.14 14.14
CA ALA A 28 10.13 36.25 14.02
C ALA A 28 9.67 37.73 14.16
N SER A 29 8.40 38.10 13.91
CA SER A 29 7.38 38.40 14.95
C SER A 29 6.15 39.18 14.40
N ALA A 30 4.96 39.18 15.08
CA ALA A 30 4.11 40.37 15.44
C ALA A 30 2.55 40.18 15.65
N TYR A 31 2.09 40.31 16.91
CA TYR A 31 0.96 41.10 17.51
C TYR A 31 -0.55 41.17 17.06
N ALA A 32 -1.45 40.71 17.97
CA ALA A 32 -2.51 41.42 18.78
C ALA A 32 -3.94 41.87 18.30
N ALA A 33 -4.82 42.21 19.28
CA ALA A 33 -6.28 42.56 19.19
C ALA A 33 -6.86 43.38 20.42
N PRO A 34 -8.10 43.97 20.41
CA PRO A 34 -8.71 44.83 21.49
C PRO A 34 -10.22 44.58 21.94
N VAL A 35 -10.80 45.35 22.91
CA VAL A 35 -12.12 45.09 23.62
C VAL A 35 -12.89 46.36 24.21
N ALA A 36 -14.27 46.36 24.32
CA ALA A 36 -15.26 47.17 25.16
C ALA A 36 -15.59 48.70 24.86
N GLY A 37 -16.67 49.39 25.37
CA GLY A 37 -17.97 49.08 26.07
C GLY A 37 -18.78 50.27 26.77
N GLN A 38 -20.08 50.09 27.15
CA GLN A 38 -21.01 50.85 28.11
C GLN A 38 -21.95 52.07 27.74
N THR A 39 -23.16 52.21 28.40
CA THR A 39 -23.92 53.46 28.85
C THR A 39 -25.33 53.22 29.54
N ARG A 40 -26.07 54.27 30.04
CA ARG A 40 -27.35 54.24 30.88
C ARG A 40 -28.18 55.58 30.91
N GLY A 41 -29.51 55.62 31.23
CA GLY A 41 -30.27 56.84 31.72
C GLY A 41 -31.82 56.98 31.43
N ALA A 42 -32.63 57.70 32.27
CA ALA A 42 -34.10 58.02 32.10
C ALA A 42 -34.68 59.13 33.06
N SER A 43 -35.91 59.69 32.84
CA SER A 43 -36.60 60.77 33.65
C SER A 43 -38.14 60.98 33.40
N ASP A 44 -38.84 61.91 34.13
CA ASP A 44 -40.35 61.98 34.32
C ASP A 44 -41.06 63.39 34.34
N VAL A 45 -42.26 63.52 33.71
CA VAL A 45 -43.64 64.06 34.13
C VAL A 45 -43.82 65.37 35.01
N LEU A 46 -44.84 66.30 34.99
CA LEU A 46 -46.21 66.61 34.40
C LEU A 46 -46.32 68.14 33.97
N GLN A 47 -47.34 69.07 34.07
CA GLN A 47 -48.74 69.26 34.60
C GLN A 47 -49.59 70.34 33.80
N SER A 48 -50.72 70.96 34.28
CA SER A 48 -51.70 71.72 33.41
C SER A 48 -52.75 72.73 34.03
N GLN A 49 -53.52 73.46 33.16
CA GLN A 49 -54.79 74.28 33.32
C GLN A 49 -54.69 75.79 33.75
N GLN A 50 -55.67 76.72 33.58
CA GLN A 50 -57.15 76.68 33.28
C GLN A 50 -57.70 77.98 32.55
N SER A 51 -59.03 78.22 32.45
CA SER A 51 -59.68 79.27 31.60
C SER A 51 -60.95 79.96 32.21
N GLN A 52 -61.49 81.05 31.62
CA GLN A 52 -62.71 81.80 32.05
C GLN A 52 -63.74 82.07 30.90
N PRO A 53 -65.05 82.22 31.22
CA PRO A 53 -66.08 82.86 30.37
C PRO A 53 -66.87 84.01 31.08
N ASN A 54 -67.77 84.71 30.36
CA ASN A 54 -68.53 85.89 30.84
C ASN A 54 -70.04 85.86 30.48
N ASN A 55 -70.82 86.81 31.01
CA ASN A 55 -72.29 86.87 31.13
C ASN A 55 -73.14 87.01 29.83
N VAL A 56 -74.46 86.73 29.93
CA VAL A 56 -75.65 87.62 29.68
C VAL A 56 -76.94 86.79 29.38
N ILE A 57 -78.13 87.42 29.50
CA ILE A 57 -79.52 86.92 29.24
C ILE A 57 -80.18 86.13 30.40
N SER A 58 -81.42 86.37 30.85
CA SER A 58 -82.26 87.61 30.94
C SER A 58 -83.46 87.35 31.90
N ASN A 59 -84.14 88.40 32.36
CA ASN A 59 -85.34 88.28 33.22
C ASN A 59 -86.55 87.66 32.49
N ILE A 60 -87.17 86.65 33.11
CA ILE A 60 -88.60 86.26 33.03
C ILE A 60 -88.89 85.38 34.28
N TYR A 61 -90.16 85.17 34.64
CA TYR A 61 -90.66 84.46 35.85
C TYR A 61 -90.58 85.20 37.20
N THR A 62 -91.24 86.36 37.28
CA THR A 62 -91.65 86.99 38.55
C THR A 62 -93.17 87.09 38.69
N GLN A 63 -93.85 85.97 38.95
CA GLN A 63 -95.15 85.96 39.63
C GLN A 63 -95.22 84.83 40.66
N LYS A 64 -95.35 85.22 41.94
CA LYS A 64 -95.62 84.41 43.15
C LYS A 64 -94.59 83.31 43.52
N ASN A 65 -93.69 83.69 44.42
CA ASN A 65 -93.11 82.86 45.50
C ASN A 65 -92.19 81.65 45.18
N HIS A 66 -91.54 81.59 44.02
CA HIS A 66 -90.38 80.71 43.82
C HIS A 66 -89.14 81.51 43.40
N SER A 67 -88.13 81.54 44.27
CA SER A 67 -86.87 82.27 44.04
C SER A 67 -85.80 81.38 43.39
N LEU A 68 -84.84 82.00 42.70
CA LEU A 68 -83.70 81.33 42.06
C LEU A 68 -82.93 80.40 43.03
N ALA A 69 -82.87 80.77 44.31
CA ALA A 69 -82.26 79.96 45.37
C ALA A 69 -82.91 78.57 45.55
N ALA A 70 -84.22 78.44 45.30
CA ALA A 70 -84.92 77.15 45.37
C ALA A 70 -84.50 76.20 44.23
N ILE A 71 -84.30 76.74 43.02
CA ILE A 71 -83.78 75.98 41.87
C ILE A 71 -82.31 75.59 42.13
N ASN A 72 -81.47 76.52 42.58
CA ASN A 72 -80.07 76.24 42.92
C ASN A 72 -79.97 75.15 44.03
N THR A 73 -80.87 75.17 45.01
CA THR A 73 -80.94 74.14 46.06
C THR A 73 -81.37 72.77 45.50
N ALA A 74 -82.21 72.73 44.45
CA ALA A 74 -82.56 71.50 43.76
C ALA A 74 -81.39 70.96 42.92
N GLU A 75 -80.71 71.82 42.14
CA GLU A 75 -79.50 71.44 41.38
C GLU A 75 -78.39 70.89 42.29
N GLN A 76 -78.14 71.53 43.44
CA GLN A 76 -77.17 71.03 44.43
C GLN A 76 -77.54 69.64 44.97
N LYS A 77 -78.83 69.37 45.22
CA LYS A 77 -79.30 68.03 45.65
C LYS A 77 -79.14 66.98 44.55
N ILE A 78 -79.37 67.35 43.29
CA ILE A 78 -79.13 66.47 42.14
C ILE A 78 -77.64 66.17 41.98
N TRP A 79 -76.78 67.18 41.95
CA TRP A 79 -75.32 66.99 41.88
C TRP A 79 -74.78 66.18 43.06
N ALA A 80 -75.29 66.39 44.28
CA ALA A 80 -74.93 65.58 45.44
C ALA A 80 -75.33 64.09 45.26
N ALA A 81 -76.47 63.81 44.64
CA ALA A 81 -76.88 62.43 44.33
C ALA A 81 -76.02 61.80 43.22
N ILE A 82 -75.70 62.55 42.15
CA ILE A 82 -74.80 62.11 41.06
C ILE A 82 -73.40 61.80 41.60
N ASN A 83 -72.84 62.70 42.42
CA ASN A 83 -71.48 62.55 42.96
C ASN A 83 -71.38 61.41 43.97
N ARG A 84 -72.46 61.12 44.72
CA ARG A 84 -72.59 59.93 45.58
C ARG A 84 -72.97 58.64 44.83
N ASN A 85 -73.02 58.67 43.49
CA ASN A 85 -73.47 57.55 42.63
C ASN A 85 -74.89 57.01 42.95
N HIS A 86 -75.77 57.82 43.55
CA HIS A 86 -77.17 57.49 43.77
C HIS A 86 -78.01 57.76 42.51
N LEU A 87 -77.66 57.09 41.41
CA LEU A 87 -78.04 57.49 40.04
C LEU A 87 -79.56 57.50 39.79
N ARG A 88 -80.29 56.48 40.25
CA ARG A 88 -81.77 56.46 40.16
C ARG A 88 -82.41 57.58 40.99
N THR A 89 -81.84 57.91 42.15
CA THR A 89 -82.30 59.04 42.97
C THR A 89 -82.03 60.38 42.27
N ALA A 90 -80.89 60.52 41.58
CA ALA A 90 -80.59 61.71 40.78
C ALA A 90 -81.58 61.88 39.62
N GLN A 91 -81.90 60.81 38.88
CA GLN A 91 -82.92 60.84 37.81
C GLN A 91 -84.30 61.28 38.35
N ALA A 92 -84.74 60.69 39.47
CA ALA A 92 -86.01 61.05 40.10
C ALA A 92 -86.03 62.52 40.60
N LEU A 93 -84.91 63.03 41.11
CA LEU A 93 -84.77 64.43 41.52
C LEU A 93 -84.78 65.39 40.32
N ILE A 94 -84.12 65.05 39.20
CA ILE A 94 -84.18 65.84 37.95
C ILE A 94 -85.63 65.92 37.48
N GLN A 95 -86.29 64.77 37.30
CA GLN A 95 -87.65 64.71 36.77
C GLN A 95 -88.63 65.48 37.66
N ARG A 96 -88.54 65.32 39.00
CA ARG A 96 -89.33 66.10 39.96
C ARG A 96 -89.07 67.61 39.85
N THR A 97 -87.82 68.01 39.64
CA THR A 97 -87.44 69.44 39.51
C THR A 97 -87.99 70.04 38.22
N THR A 98 -87.92 69.34 37.08
CA THR A 98 -88.53 69.78 35.82
C THR A 98 -90.06 69.85 35.91
N THR A 99 -90.72 68.90 36.59
CA THR A 99 -92.18 68.97 36.82
C THR A 99 -92.56 70.12 37.75
N GLN A 100 -91.76 70.39 38.79
CA GLN A 100 -92.02 71.46 39.75
C GLN A 100 -91.68 72.86 39.20
N TYR A 101 -90.75 72.96 38.25
CA TYR A 101 -90.33 74.20 37.60
C TYR A 101 -90.32 74.01 36.07
N PRO A 102 -91.48 74.19 35.38
CA PRO A 102 -91.61 73.85 33.96
C PRO A 102 -90.67 74.60 33.00
N GLY A 103 -90.11 75.74 33.41
CA GLY A 103 -89.09 76.48 32.66
C GLY A 103 -87.64 76.04 32.91
N TRP A 104 -87.39 75.10 33.84
CA TRP A 104 -86.04 74.63 34.15
C TRP A 104 -85.66 73.37 33.35
N GLN A 105 -84.52 73.44 32.66
CA GLN A 105 -83.92 72.34 31.93
C GLN A 105 -82.60 71.95 32.62
N PRO A 106 -82.30 70.65 32.81
CA PRO A 106 -81.04 70.21 33.41
C PRO A 106 -79.86 70.55 32.49
N GLN A 107 -78.78 71.05 33.08
CA GLN A 107 -77.54 71.38 32.36
C GLN A 107 -76.98 70.14 31.63
N ALA A 108 -76.48 70.32 30.40
CA ALA A 108 -75.99 69.20 29.58
C ALA A 108 -74.88 68.37 30.28
N THR A 109 -74.03 69.04 31.06
CA THR A 109 -73.00 68.46 31.95
C THR A 109 -73.58 67.50 32.99
N MET A 110 -74.73 67.84 33.58
CA MET A 110 -75.43 67.04 34.59
C MET A 110 -75.98 65.75 33.98
N GLY A 111 -76.56 65.83 32.77
CA GLY A 111 -77.01 64.66 32.02
C GLY A 111 -75.86 63.75 31.56
N PHE A 112 -74.75 64.34 31.10
CA PHE A 112 -73.55 63.61 30.69
C PHE A 112 -72.97 62.78 31.84
N VAL A 113 -72.63 63.40 32.98
CA VAL A 113 -71.97 62.71 34.11
C VAL A 113 -72.88 61.64 34.72
N LEU A 114 -74.20 61.84 34.71
CA LEU A 114 -75.18 60.85 35.17
C LEU A 114 -75.23 59.61 34.25
N LEU A 115 -75.24 59.80 32.93
CA LEU A 115 -75.22 58.68 31.97
C LEU A 115 -73.87 57.96 31.96
N GLU A 116 -72.76 58.71 32.01
CA GLU A 116 -71.40 58.18 32.12
C GLU A 116 -71.23 57.27 33.36
N LYS A 117 -71.66 57.73 34.54
CA LYS A 117 -71.63 56.94 35.78
C LYS A 117 -72.55 55.72 35.72
N THR A 118 -73.64 55.78 34.94
CA THR A 118 -74.57 54.64 34.76
C THR A 118 -73.88 53.53 33.99
N ILE A 119 -73.25 53.85 32.86
CA ILE A 119 -72.46 52.91 32.05
C ILE A 119 -71.36 52.26 32.90
N TRP A 120 -70.60 53.06 33.67
CA TRP A 120 -69.53 52.52 34.54
C TRP A 120 -70.05 51.60 35.66
N ALA A 121 -71.28 51.79 36.13
CA ALA A 121 -71.92 50.87 37.06
C ALA A 121 -72.33 49.56 36.36
N GLU A 122 -72.90 49.65 35.15
CA GLU A 122 -73.32 48.49 34.35
C GLU A 122 -72.15 47.60 33.93
N ILE A 123 -71.03 48.20 33.49
CA ILE A 123 -69.77 47.49 33.21
C ILE A 123 -69.30 46.71 34.46
N ARG A 124 -69.35 47.36 35.63
CA ARG A 124 -68.89 46.76 36.90
C ARG A 124 -69.73 45.58 37.38
N VAL A 125 -71.02 45.53 37.02
CA VAL A 125 -71.92 44.40 37.34
C VAL A 125 -72.11 43.42 36.18
N GLY A 126 -71.25 43.47 35.15
CA GLY A 126 -71.25 42.55 34.02
C GLY A 126 -72.38 42.77 33.00
N GLN A 127 -73.17 43.84 33.12
CA GLN A 127 -74.31 44.16 32.24
C GLN A 127 -73.86 44.82 30.92
N GLY A 128 -72.90 44.18 30.24
CA GLY A 128 -72.23 44.72 29.04
C GLY A 128 -73.17 45.04 27.86
N GLY A 129 -74.33 44.39 27.77
CA GLY A 129 -75.37 44.71 26.77
C GLY A 129 -76.01 46.08 27.01
N LEU A 130 -76.40 46.37 28.26
CA LEU A 130 -76.94 47.67 28.66
C LEU A 130 -75.87 48.76 28.55
N ALA A 131 -74.65 48.47 29.02
CA ALA A 131 -73.52 49.39 28.93
C ALA A 131 -73.27 49.86 27.49
N ARG A 132 -73.20 48.94 26.50
CA ARG A 132 -73.01 49.31 25.08
C ARG A 132 -74.16 50.16 24.51
N MET A 133 -75.40 49.86 24.91
CA MET A 133 -76.58 50.62 24.47
C MET A 133 -76.56 52.05 25.06
N HIS A 134 -76.23 52.20 26.34
CA HIS A 134 -76.04 53.51 26.96
C HIS A 134 -74.79 54.24 26.46
N MET A 135 -73.72 53.54 26.07
CA MET A 135 -72.55 54.13 25.38
C MET A 135 -72.93 54.73 24.03
N GLN A 136 -73.73 54.02 23.22
CA GLN A 136 -74.28 54.60 21.99
C GLN A 136 -75.16 55.83 22.30
N GLN A 137 -76.01 55.77 23.33
CA GLN A 137 -76.81 56.92 23.75
C GLN A 137 -75.95 58.12 24.22
N LEU A 138 -74.81 57.88 24.88
CA LEU A 138 -73.84 58.91 25.28
C LEU A 138 -73.21 59.55 24.04
N GLN A 139 -72.74 58.76 23.07
CA GLN A 139 -72.19 59.25 21.80
C GLN A 139 -73.22 60.07 21.01
N THR A 140 -74.45 59.59 20.87
CA THR A 140 -75.51 60.27 20.12
C THR A 140 -75.95 61.58 20.77
N ARG A 141 -75.90 61.70 22.11
CA ARG A 141 -76.32 62.91 22.83
C ARG A 141 -75.23 63.94 23.07
N TYR A 142 -73.96 63.52 23.18
CA TYR A 142 -72.87 64.38 23.66
C TYR A 142 -71.59 64.31 22.81
N GLY A 143 -71.53 63.43 21.80
CA GLY A 143 -70.37 63.26 20.92
C GLY A 143 -70.15 64.38 19.88
N GLN A 144 -70.89 65.49 19.98
CA GLN A 144 -70.70 66.71 19.21
C GLN A 144 -70.91 67.95 20.11
N GLY A 145 -70.28 69.08 19.75
CA GLY A 145 -70.32 70.30 20.56
C GLY A 145 -69.43 70.24 21.81
N ALA A 146 -69.71 71.09 22.81
CA ALA A 146 -68.81 71.38 23.94
C ALA A 146 -68.53 70.22 24.93
N LEU A 147 -69.06 69.02 24.68
CA LEU A 147 -68.79 67.79 25.45
C LEU A 147 -68.22 66.65 24.58
N ALA A 148 -67.92 66.89 23.29
CA ALA A 148 -67.46 65.87 22.37
C ALA A 148 -66.17 65.17 22.84
N ASP A 149 -65.14 65.93 23.22
CA ASP A 149 -63.84 65.38 23.63
C ASP A 149 -63.96 64.51 24.88
N LYS A 150 -64.76 64.96 25.86
CA LYS A 150 -65.04 64.20 27.09
C LYS A 150 -65.80 62.91 26.77
N THR A 151 -66.80 63.00 25.89
CA THR A 151 -67.57 61.83 25.42
C THR A 151 -66.66 60.82 24.74
N HIS A 152 -65.76 61.27 23.87
CA HIS A 152 -64.79 60.41 23.20
C HIS A 152 -63.87 59.68 24.20
N VAL A 153 -63.24 60.42 25.12
CA VAL A 153 -62.33 59.85 26.14
C VAL A 153 -63.04 58.81 27.02
N SER A 154 -64.23 59.14 27.54
CA SER A 154 -65.01 58.22 28.39
C SER A 154 -65.40 56.95 27.63
N LEU A 155 -65.83 57.06 26.37
CA LEU A 155 -66.21 55.91 25.55
C LEU A 155 -65.03 55.00 25.19
N VAL A 156 -63.85 55.57 24.90
CA VAL A 156 -62.62 54.77 24.68
C VAL A 156 -62.26 54.00 25.95
N SER A 157 -62.28 54.65 27.11
CA SER A 157 -62.00 53.98 28.40
C SER A 157 -63.01 52.86 28.71
N MET A 158 -64.30 53.10 28.48
CA MET A 158 -65.37 52.11 28.68
C MET A 158 -65.21 50.90 27.74
N ARG A 159 -64.87 51.14 26.46
CA ARG A 159 -64.63 50.08 25.47
C ARG A 159 -63.46 49.19 25.88
N ASN A 160 -62.33 49.79 26.27
CA ASN A 160 -61.11 49.05 26.57
C ASN A 160 -61.28 48.13 27.80
N VAL A 161 -62.03 48.55 28.82
CA VAL A 161 -62.38 47.70 29.98
C VAL A 161 -63.33 46.55 29.61
N LEU A 162 -64.27 46.77 28.69
CA LEU A 162 -65.17 45.72 28.22
C LEU A 162 -64.45 44.62 27.43
N GLU A 163 -63.45 44.97 26.62
CA GLU A 163 -62.63 43.98 25.92
C GLU A 163 -61.65 43.25 26.86
N GLU A 164 -61.03 43.91 27.85
CA GLU A 164 -60.13 43.20 28.78
C GLU A 164 -60.85 42.07 29.55
N ASN A 165 -62.10 42.31 29.99
CA ASN A 165 -62.93 41.29 30.63
C ASN A 165 -63.17 40.07 29.72
N ARG A 166 -63.40 40.29 28.42
CA ARG A 166 -63.56 39.23 27.41
C ARG A 166 -62.28 38.42 27.22
N LEU A 167 -61.11 39.07 27.25
CA LEU A 167 -59.81 38.39 27.16
C LEU A 167 -59.57 37.49 28.39
N TRP A 168 -59.90 37.96 29.61
CA TRP A 168 -59.81 37.13 30.81
C TRP A 168 -60.75 35.91 30.78
N GLN A 169 -61.95 36.05 30.19
CA GLN A 169 -62.87 34.92 29.99
C GLN A 169 -62.28 33.85 29.05
N LEU A 170 -61.75 34.26 27.88
CA LEU A 170 -61.11 33.35 26.91
C LEU A 170 -59.91 32.58 27.51
N LEU A 171 -59.19 33.18 28.46
CA LEU A 171 -58.14 32.50 29.23
C LEU A 171 -58.73 31.42 30.14
N GLY A 172 -59.77 31.75 30.92
CA GLY A 172 -60.42 30.85 31.87
C GLY A 172 -61.08 29.63 31.21
N GLU A 173 -61.66 29.82 30.02
CA GLU A 173 -62.24 28.75 29.19
C GLU A 173 -61.17 27.93 28.44
N GLY A 174 -59.89 28.32 28.51
CA GLY A 174 -58.79 27.60 27.87
C GLY A 174 -58.73 27.76 26.34
N HIS A 175 -59.39 28.77 25.78
CA HIS A 175 -59.42 29.10 24.35
C HIS A 175 -58.20 29.92 23.91
N LEU A 176 -57.00 29.46 24.29
CA LEU A 176 -55.73 30.20 24.25
C LEU A 176 -55.34 30.75 22.86
N GLN A 177 -55.72 30.07 21.76
CA GLN A 177 -55.47 30.58 20.41
C GLN A 177 -56.40 31.74 20.04
N ALA A 178 -57.69 31.65 20.42
CA ALA A 178 -58.64 32.76 20.22
C ALA A 178 -58.27 33.98 21.08
N LEU A 179 -57.76 33.74 22.30
CA LEU A 179 -57.17 34.78 23.14
C LEU A 179 -55.98 35.48 22.46
N GLN A 180 -55.04 34.72 21.91
CA GLN A 180 -53.88 35.27 21.20
C GLN A 180 -54.30 36.13 20.00
N SER A 181 -55.24 35.65 19.18
CA SER A 181 -55.76 36.41 18.04
C SER A 181 -56.54 37.66 18.47
N ALA A 182 -57.33 37.60 19.54
CA ALA A 182 -58.07 38.76 20.05
C ALA A 182 -57.13 39.84 20.59
N ILE A 183 -56.05 39.47 21.30
CA ILE A 183 -54.99 40.39 21.72
C ILE A 183 -54.33 41.06 20.51
N GLN A 184 -53.94 40.27 19.50
CA GLN A 184 -53.30 40.80 18.29
C GLN A 184 -54.22 41.75 17.50
N GLN A 185 -55.52 41.45 17.42
CA GLN A 185 -56.49 42.35 16.81
C GLN A 185 -56.56 43.69 17.56
N ILE A 186 -56.73 43.67 18.88
CA ILE A 186 -56.81 44.90 19.69
C ILE A 186 -55.52 45.73 19.55
N GLN A 187 -54.33 45.09 19.54
CA GLN A 187 -53.06 45.79 19.33
C GLN A 187 -52.87 46.34 17.90
N SER A 188 -53.62 45.85 16.91
CA SER A 188 -53.64 46.41 15.55
C SER A 188 -54.64 47.57 15.39
N GLU A 189 -55.70 47.59 16.19
CA GLU A 189 -56.70 48.67 16.24
C GLU A 189 -56.30 49.81 17.21
N ASP A 190 -55.52 49.49 18.25
CA ASP A 190 -54.93 50.43 19.22
C ASP A 190 -53.48 50.02 19.53
N PRO A 191 -52.48 50.59 18.82
CA PRO A 191 -51.05 50.33 19.06
C PRO A 191 -50.53 50.77 20.44
N SER A 192 -51.33 51.49 21.24
CA SER A 192 -50.98 51.85 22.62
C SER A 192 -51.41 50.80 23.64
N TYR A 193 -52.24 49.82 23.25
CA TYR A 193 -52.76 48.79 24.15
C TYR A 193 -51.68 47.80 24.61
N GLN A 194 -51.48 47.74 25.93
CA GLN A 194 -50.62 46.76 26.59
C GLN A 194 -51.46 45.73 27.36
N PRO A 195 -51.48 44.45 26.94
CA PRO A 195 -52.21 43.39 27.63
C PRO A 195 -51.61 43.10 29.02
N PRO A 196 -52.41 42.67 30.02
CA PRO A 196 -51.90 42.34 31.35
C PRO A 196 -50.82 41.25 31.31
N GLN A 197 -49.62 41.53 31.82
CA GLN A 197 -48.47 40.60 31.76
C GLN A 197 -48.77 39.21 32.35
N LYS A 198 -49.61 39.13 33.39
CA LYS A 198 -50.06 37.86 34.00
C LYS A 198 -50.92 37.02 33.03
N MET A 199 -51.78 37.66 32.23
CA MET A 199 -52.58 37.00 31.19
C MET A 199 -51.67 36.42 30.11
N LEU A 200 -50.71 37.21 29.63
CA LEU A 200 -49.71 36.78 28.63
C LEU A 200 -48.89 35.58 29.15
N ALA A 201 -48.37 35.64 30.39
CA ALA A 201 -47.62 34.55 30.98
C ALA A 201 -48.43 33.24 31.07
N MET A 202 -49.69 33.31 31.52
CA MET A 202 -50.59 32.15 31.60
C MET A 202 -50.95 31.59 30.21
N MET A 203 -51.23 32.47 29.24
CA MET A 203 -51.48 32.09 27.85
C MET A 203 -50.26 31.40 27.23
N HIS A 204 -49.06 31.97 27.37
CA HIS A 204 -47.82 31.43 26.82
C HIS A 204 -47.49 30.07 27.45
N GLN A 205 -47.65 29.91 28.77
CA GLN A 205 -47.47 28.62 29.44
C GLN A 205 -48.46 27.56 28.93
N GLY A 206 -49.74 27.89 28.78
CA GLY A 206 -50.75 26.96 28.27
C GLY A 206 -50.55 26.59 26.79
N LEU A 207 -50.12 27.53 25.95
CA LEU A 207 -49.76 27.29 24.55
C LEU A 207 -48.50 26.40 24.45
N ALA A 208 -47.46 26.69 25.23
CA ALA A 208 -46.27 25.86 25.35
C ALA A 208 -46.61 24.42 25.75
N GLY A 209 -47.45 24.24 26.78
CA GLY A 209 -47.87 22.91 27.23
C GLY A 209 -48.62 22.09 26.17
N ARG A 210 -49.42 22.75 25.31
CA ARG A 210 -50.10 22.11 24.16
C ARG A 210 -49.19 21.91 22.94
N ALA A 211 -48.13 22.72 22.80
CA ALA A 211 -47.18 22.60 21.69
C ALA A 211 -46.35 21.31 21.76
N VAL A 212 -45.97 20.84 22.96
CA VAL A 212 -45.11 19.66 23.16
C VAL A 212 -45.59 18.44 22.36
N GLY A 213 -46.85 18.02 22.55
CA GLY A 213 -47.43 16.87 21.82
C GLY A 213 -47.62 17.08 20.32
N THR A 214 -47.44 18.30 19.80
CA THR A 214 -47.41 18.57 18.36
C THR A 214 -45.98 18.50 17.83
N LEU A 215 -45.01 19.07 18.55
CA LEU A 215 -43.58 18.94 18.27
C LEU A 215 -43.10 17.48 18.33
N GLU A 216 -43.61 16.70 19.28
CA GLU A 216 -43.35 15.26 19.44
C GLU A 216 -43.78 14.46 18.21
N ARG A 217 -45.04 14.64 17.75
CA ARG A 217 -45.57 14.01 16.53
C ARG A 217 -44.81 14.44 15.27
N GLN A 218 -44.31 15.67 15.24
CA GLN A 218 -43.42 16.19 14.18
C GLN A 218 -41.94 15.77 14.35
N LYS A 219 -41.58 15.12 15.46
CA LYS A 219 -40.20 14.71 15.82
C LYS A 219 -39.22 15.90 15.89
N ALA A 220 -39.72 17.08 16.28
CA ALA A 220 -38.99 18.34 16.36
C ALA A 220 -38.16 18.46 17.66
N TRP A 221 -37.35 17.44 17.96
CA TRP A 221 -36.67 17.26 19.26
C TRP A 221 -35.90 18.47 19.78
N PRO A 222 -35.10 19.22 18.98
CA PRO A 222 -34.39 20.40 19.47
C PRO A 222 -35.32 21.50 19.99
N GLN A 223 -36.52 21.62 19.41
CA GLN A 223 -37.51 22.61 19.83
C GLN A 223 -38.14 22.24 21.18
N ILE A 224 -38.31 20.94 21.49
CA ILE A 224 -38.79 20.48 22.81
C ILE A 224 -37.74 20.76 23.89
N VAL A 225 -36.44 20.53 23.60
CA VAL A 225 -35.35 20.85 24.54
C VAL A 225 -35.26 22.36 24.79
N ALA A 226 -35.37 23.19 23.75
CA ALA A 226 -35.43 24.64 23.88
C ALA A 226 -36.68 25.11 24.67
N LEU A 227 -37.83 24.50 24.43
CA LEU A 227 -39.08 24.81 25.13
C LEU A 227 -39.02 24.44 26.62
N HIS A 228 -38.32 23.36 26.99
CA HIS A 228 -38.03 23.07 28.40
C HIS A 228 -37.22 24.19 29.06
N ALA A 229 -36.16 24.67 28.40
CA ALA A 229 -35.35 25.77 28.93
C ALA A 229 -36.12 27.10 29.08
N GLN A 230 -37.09 27.35 28.19
CA GLN A 230 -37.93 28.56 28.22
C GLN A 230 -39.14 28.44 29.16
N THR A 231 -39.66 27.23 29.42
CA THR A 231 -40.85 27.02 30.26
C THR A 231 -40.77 25.67 31.00
N PRO A 232 -39.94 25.52 32.05
CA PRO A 232 -39.78 24.25 32.77
C PRO A 232 -41.07 23.74 33.43
N SER A 233 -42.02 24.63 33.75
CA SER A 233 -43.25 24.32 34.49
C SER A 233 -44.19 23.33 33.79
N VAL A 234 -44.18 23.28 32.44
CA VAL A 234 -45.02 22.34 31.65
C VAL A 234 -44.39 20.94 31.48
N PHE A 235 -43.23 20.71 32.10
CA PHE A 235 -42.50 19.43 32.11
C PHE A 235 -42.38 18.84 33.53
N THR A 236 -43.20 19.32 34.47
CA THR A 236 -43.33 18.75 35.83
C THR A 236 -43.99 17.38 35.82
N LEU A 237 -43.94 16.63 36.94
CA LEU A 237 -44.55 15.29 37.03
C LEU A 237 -46.08 15.28 36.83
N ALA A 238 -46.75 16.42 37.06
CA ALA A 238 -48.16 16.61 36.72
C ALA A 238 -48.46 16.51 35.21
N TYR A 239 -47.44 16.72 34.37
CA TYR A 239 -47.50 16.59 32.91
C TYR A 239 -46.59 15.46 32.42
N ALA A 240 -46.82 14.24 32.94
CA ALA A 240 -45.97 13.07 32.70
C ALA A 240 -45.69 12.80 31.19
N GLY A 241 -46.69 13.01 30.31
CA GLY A 241 -46.50 12.90 28.86
C GLY A 241 -45.52 13.93 28.29
N ASN A 242 -45.62 15.20 28.68
CA ASN A 242 -44.66 16.23 28.27
C ASN A 242 -43.24 15.90 28.79
N ARG A 243 -43.15 15.39 30.03
CA ARG A 243 -41.89 14.94 30.64
C ARG A 243 -41.28 13.75 29.88
N GLN A 244 -42.08 12.80 29.41
CA GLN A 244 -41.64 11.70 28.55
C GLN A 244 -41.15 12.22 27.20
N ALA A 245 -41.92 13.09 26.52
CA ALA A 245 -41.52 13.71 25.25
C ALA A 245 -40.21 14.51 25.37
N TRP A 246 -39.95 15.13 26.53
CA TRP A 246 -38.66 15.77 26.84
C TRP A 246 -37.53 14.76 27.04
N ALA A 247 -37.77 13.62 27.71
CA ALA A 247 -36.77 12.55 27.81
C ALA A 247 -36.43 11.95 26.44
N GLU A 248 -37.43 11.73 25.58
CA GLU A 248 -37.21 11.31 24.19
C GLU A 248 -36.44 12.37 23.38
N ALA A 249 -36.76 13.66 23.58
CA ALA A 249 -36.05 14.76 22.93
C ALA A 249 -34.58 14.88 23.37
N LEU A 250 -34.28 14.69 24.66
CA LEU A 250 -32.92 14.64 25.19
C LEU A 250 -32.13 13.48 24.57
N ALA A 251 -32.69 12.28 24.56
CA ALA A 251 -32.05 11.12 23.94
C ALA A 251 -31.80 11.33 22.44
N ALA A 252 -32.80 11.86 21.71
CA ALA A 252 -32.70 12.14 20.28
C ALA A 252 -31.79 13.34 19.92
N THR A 253 -31.37 14.15 20.89
CA THR A 253 -30.43 15.28 20.71
C THR A 253 -29.03 15.01 21.26
N GLY A 254 -28.71 13.76 21.62
CA GLY A 254 -27.37 13.37 22.08
C GLY A 254 -27.13 13.49 23.59
N HIS A 255 -28.19 13.61 24.40
CA HIS A 255 -28.12 13.72 25.86
C HIS A 255 -28.71 12.50 26.59
N PRO A 256 -28.28 11.24 26.28
CA PRO A 256 -28.93 10.03 26.77
C PRO A 256 -28.93 9.93 28.29
N HIS A 257 -27.83 10.29 28.97
CA HIS A 257 -27.74 10.26 30.43
C HIS A 257 -28.77 11.19 31.11
N GLN A 258 -28.99 12.38 30.54
CA GLN A 258 -30.00 13.32 31.05
C GLN A 258 -31.41 12.76 30.84
N ALA A 259 -31.67 12.11 29.70
CA ALA A 259 -32.91 11.38 29.47
C ALA A 259 -33.12 10.26 30.50
N THR A 260 -32.08 9.48 30.85
CA THR A 260 -32.14 8.45 31.90
C THR A 260 -32.56 9.02 33.25
N LEU A 261 -32.02 10.18 33.66
CA LEU A 261 -32.44 10.84 34.90
C LEU A 261 -33.93 11.23 34.89
N VAL A 262 -34.47 11.66 33.74
CA VAL A 262 -35.90 11.92 33.58
C VAL A 262 -36.72 10.62 33.63
N TYR A 263 -36.29 9.57 32.95
CA TYR A 263 -36.93 8.24 32.99
C TYR A 263 -36.89 7.60 34.38
N ILE A 264 -35.81 7.78 35.14
CA ILE A 264 -35.72 7.39 36.56
C ILE A 264 -36.83 8.09 37.36
N SER A 265 -37.05 9.40 37.14
CA SER A 265 -38.11 10.13 37.84
C SER A 265 -39.52 9.63 37.49
N LEU A 266 -39.73 9.10 36.28
CA LEU A 266 -40.99 8.49 35.86
C LEU A 266 -41.17 7.09 36.49
N LEU A 267 -40.13 6.24 36.48
CA LEU A 267 -40.16 4.91 37.11
C LEU A 267 -40.43 4.99 38.63
N GLN A 268 -39.79 5.94 39.32
CA GLN A 268 -39.97 6.14 40.77
C GLN A 268 -41.43 6.45 41.17
N HIS A 269 -42.25 6.98 40.26
CA HIS A 269 -43.66 7.28 40.50
C HIS A 269 -44.62 6.24 39.89
N SER A 270 -44.09 5.17 39.28
CA SER A 270 -44.91 4.06 38.76
C SER A 270 -45.43 3.17 39.89
N GLN A 271 -46.71 2.84 39.84
CA GLN A 271 -47.43 2.10 40.89
C GLN A 271 -47.33 0.57 40.69
N HIS A 272 -47.23 0.12 39.44
CA HIS A 272 -47.30 -1.29 39.07
C HIS A 272 -46.28 -1.65 37.98
N ALA A 273 -45.79 -2.89 37.98
CA ALA A 273 -44.78 -3.37 37.04
C ALA A 273 -45.15 -3.15 35.56
N ALA A 274 -46.43 -3.25 35.19
CA ALA A 274 -46.89 -2.98 33.82
C ALA A 274 -46.66 -1.52 33.36
N GLN A 275 -46.73 -0.55 34.28
CA GLN A 275 -46.42 0.86 33.99
C GLN A 275 -44.91 1.03 33.78
N ALA A 276 -44.08 0.40 34.63
CA ALA A 276 -42.63 0.39 34.47
C ALA A 276 -42.20 -0.28 33.16
N GLN A 277 -42.82 -1.40 32.78
CA GLN A 277 -42.61 -2.07 31.49
C GLN A 277 -42.92 -1.16 30.30
N GLY A 278 -44.00 -0.36 30.38
CA GLY A 278 -44.34 0.65 29.37
C GLY A 278 -43.27 1.73 29.23
N ILE A 279 -42.82 2.31 30.35
CA ILE A 279 -41.75 3.32 30.39
C ILE A 279 -40.43 2.75 29.85
N LEU A 280 -40.08 1.51 30.22
CA LEU A 280 -38.90 0.80 29.70
C LEU A 280 -39.00 0.55 28.19
N ASN A 281 -40.17 0.19 27.66
CA ASN A 281 -40.39 0.01 26.22
C ASN A 281 -40.24 1.34 25.44
N GLN A 282 -40.65 2.47 26.01
CA GLN A 282 -40.45 3.79 25.41
C GLN A 282 -38.95 4.15 25.37
N ALA A 283 -38.27 4.05 26.51
CA ALA A 283 -36.84 4.32 26.64
C ALA A 283 -35.99 3.41 25.73
N ALA A 284 -36.34 2.12 25.60
CA ALA A 284 -35.69 1.13 24.74
C ALA A 284 -35.66 1.49 23.24
N ASN A 285 -36.48 2.43 22.77
CA ASN A 285 -36.43 2.91 21.39
C ASN A 285 -35.30 3.92 21.13
N ARG A 286 -34.70 4.51 22.18
CA ARG A 286 -33.78 5.67 22.07
C ARG A 286 -32.53 5.60 22.94
N LEU A 287 -32.57 4.95 24.11
CA LEU A 287 -31.42 4.90 25.01
C LEU A 287 -30.42 3.80 24.61
N PRO A 288 -29.11 4.03 24.84
CA PRO A 288 -28.08 3.02 24.65
C PRO A 288 -28.10 1.96 25.76
N PRO A 289 -27.46 0.79 25.56
CA PRO A 289 -27.58 -0.34 26.49
C PRO A 289 -27.11 -0.07 27.93
N GLN A 290 -26.06 0.73 28.12
CA GLN A 290 -25.57 1.07 29.48
C GLN A 290 -26.64 1.83 30.29
N GLU A 291 -27.35 2.75 29.64
CA GLU A 291 -28.40 3.56 30.28
C GLU A 291 -29.67 2.74 30.53
N MET A 292 -30.04 1.85 29.60
CA MET A 292 -31.16 0.92 29.80
C MET A 292 -30.89 -0.08 30.95
N GLN A 293 -29.65 -0.57 31.11
CA GLN A 293 -29.28 -1.44 32.25
C GLN A 293 -29.59 -0.77 33.60
N VAL A 294 -29.33 0.55 33.74
CA VAL A 294 -29.65 1.31 34.96
C VAL A 294 -31.16 1.36 35.22
N LEU A 295 -31.97 1.54 34.17
CA LEU A 295 -33.42 1.56 34.27
C LEU A 295 -33.99 0.18 34.63
N TYR A 296 -33.54 -0.89 33.96
CA TYR A 296 -33.98 -2.27 34.26
C TYR A 296 -33.59 -2.70 35.68
N THR A 297 -32.35 -2.42 36.11
CA THR A 297 -31.89 -2.74 37.48
C THR A 297 -32.76 -2.05 38.54
N ARG A 298 -33.12 -0.78 38.31
CA ARG A 298 -34.00 -0.02 39.21
C ARG A 298 -35.43 -0.57 39.22
N ALA A 299 -35.98 -0.92 38.05
CA ALA A 299 -37.32 -1.50 37.95
C ALA A 299 -37.41 -2.91 38.59
N GLN A 300 -36.37 -3.74 38.44
CA GLN A 300 -36.28 -5.05 39.09
C GLN A 300 -36.22 -4.94 40.63
N ALA A 301 -35.48 -3.95 41.15
CA ALA A 301 -35.44 -3.66 42.59
C ALA A 301 -36.77 -3.12 43.14
N GLN A 302 -37.49 -2.32 42.36
CA GLN A 302 -38.80 -1.76 42.72
C GLN A 302 -39.94 -2.79 42.61
N PHE A 303 -39.84 -3.75 41.70
CA PHE A 303 -40.88 -4.77 41.43
C PHE A 303 -40.31 -6.20 41.45
N PRO A 304 -39.84 -6.72 42.60
CA PRO A 304 -39.19 -8.04 42.69
C PRO A 304 -40.09 -9.18 42.20
N ASN A 305 -41.40 -9.12 42.45
CA ASN A 305 -42.36 -10.13 41.98
C ASN A 305 -42.51 -10.18 40.44
N ALA A 306 -42.06 -9.15 39.72
CA ALA A 306 -42.05 -9.09 38.26
C ALA A 306 -40.65 -9.30 37.65
N ARG A 307 -39.64 -9.61 38.48
CA ARG A 307 -38.22 -9.66 38.10
C ARG A 307 -37.95 -10.53 36.88
N GLN A 308 -38.44 -11.78 36.85
CA GLN A 308 -38.22 -12.71 35.75
C GLN A 308 -38.81 -12.21 34.41
N THR A 309 -39.92 -11.45 34.45
CA THR A 309 -40.51 -10.81 33.28
C THR A 309 -39.67 -9.61 32.80
N LEU A 310 -39.11 -8.84 33.75
CA LEU A 310 -38.22 -7.71 33.45
C LEU A 310 -36.85 -8.17 32.92
N GLU A 311 -36.29 -9.28 33.44
CA GLU A 311 -35.08 -9.93 32.92
C GLU A 311 -35.30 -10.41 31.48
N LYS A 312 -36.45 -11.04 31.20
CA LYS A 312 -36.84 -11.45 29.84
C LYS A 312 -37.06 -10.26 28.89
N GLN A 313 -37.59 -9.14 29.38
CA GLN A 313 -37.74 -7.89 28.60
C GLN A 313 -36.37 -7.24 28.32
N HIS A 314 -35.46 -7.25 29.31
CA HIS A 314 -34.09 -6.78 29.13
C HIS A 314 -33.37 -7.58 28.04
N LEU A 315 -33.39 -8.91 28.12
CA LEU A 315 -32.79 -9.78 27.10
C LEU A 315 -33.34 -9.52 25.69
N GLN A 316 -34.66 -9.31 25.56
CA GLN A 316 -35.26 -8.94 24.26
C GLN A 316 -34.74 -7.60 23.73
N TYR A 317 -34.53 -6.61 24.60
CA TYR A 317 -33.90 -5.34 24.22
C TYR A 317 -32.42 -5.51 23.83
N VAL A 318 -31.64 -6.28 24.59
CA VAL A 318 -30.22 -6.55 24.29
C VAL A 318 -30.07 -7.27 22.95
N LEU A 319 -30.86 -8.32 22.70
CA LEU A 319 -30.87 -9.04 21.42
C LEU A 319 -31.30 -8.14 20.25
N MET A 320 -32.30 -7.25 20.46
CA MET A 320 -32.68 -6.25 19.44
C MET A 320 -31.54 -5.28 19.12
N MET A 321 -30.83 -4.78 20.14
CA MET A 321 -29.71 -3.85 19.93
C MET A 321 -28.52 -4.53 19.28
N ALA A 322 -28.19 -5.76 19.68
CA ALA A 322 -27.14 -6.55 19.06
C ALA A 322 -27.46 -6.89 17.58
N ALA A 323 -28.72 -7.22 17.26
CA ALA A 323 -29.17 -7.40 15.88
C ALA A 323 -29.08 -6.12 15.05
N ARG A 324 -29.38 -4.95 15.64
CA ARG A 324 -29.19 -3.64 14.97
C ARG A 324 -27.71 -3.36 14.69
N ALA A 325 -26.84 -3.55 15.68
CA ALA A 325 -25.40 -3.36 15.54
C ALA A 325 -24.81 -4.32 14.48
N HIS A 326 -25.21 -5.60 14.49
CA HIS A 326 -24.80 -6.58 13.48
C HIS A 326 -25.24 -6.21 12.06
N ASN A 327 -26.49 -5.77 11.88
CA ASN A 327 -27.00 -5.28 10.60
C ASN A 327 -26.32 -3.98 10.13
N ALA A 328 -25.75 -3.20 11.05
CA ALA A 328 -24.89 -2.04 10.77
C ALA A 328 -23.39 -2.41 10.62
N HIS A 329 -23.06 -3.72 10.62
CA HIS A 329 -21.71 -4.28 10.60
C HIS A 329 -20.81 -3.93 11.81
N GLN A 330 -21.39 -3.42 12.89
CA GLN A 330 -20.72 -3.12 14.17
C GLN A 330 -20.56 -4.39 15.02
N ASN A 331 -19.96 -5.45 14.44
CA ASN A 331 -20.00 -6.80 15.01
C ASN A 331 -19.32 -6.93 16.39
N ALA A 332 -18.31 -6.11 16.68
CA ALA A 332 -17.66 -6.08 17.99
C ALA A 332 -18.59 -5.55 19.10
N GLU A 333 -19.39 -4.52 18.79
CA GLU A 333 -20.41 -3.98 19.69
C GLU A 333 -21.54 -5.00 19.87
N ALA A 334 -22.01 -5.61 18.77
CA ALA A 334 -23.00 -6.67 18.82
C ALA A 334 -22.55 -7.86 19.69
N ALA A 335 -21.30 -8.32 19.55
CA ALA A 335 -20.73 -9.42 20.33
C ALA A 335 -20.59 -9.08 21.82
N ALA A 336 -20.14 -7.86 22.14
CA ALA A 336 -20.03 -7.38 23.52
C ALA A 336 -21.37 -7.33 24.25
N LEU A 337 -22.47 -7.06 23.52
CA LEU A 337 -23.83 -7.05 24.08
C LEU A 337 -24.38 -8.45 24.38
N VAL A 338 -24.12 -9.44 23.54
CA VAL A 338 -24.70 -10.80 23.70
C VAL A 338 -23.85 -11.75 24.55
N ALA A 339 -22.55 -11.50 24.70
CA ALA A 339 -21.67 -12.39 25.47
C ALA A 339 -22.13 -12.64 26.92
N PRO A 340 -22.55 -11.62 27.72
CA PRO A 340 -23.05 -11.84 29.08
C PRO A 340 -24.36 -12.65 29.13
N GLU A 341 -25.21 -12.49 28.12
CA GLU A 341 -26.55 -13.09 28.05
C GLU A 341 -26.55 -14.57 27.66
N SER A 342 -25.38 -15.15 27.37
CA SER A 342 -25.19 -16.54 26.91
C SER A 342 -26.01 -17.57 27.71
N GLU A 343 -26.07 -17.44 29.03
CA GLU A 343 -26.80 -18.40 29.88
C GLU A 343 -28.32 -18.18 29.87
N ALA A 344 -28.79 -16.93 29.81
CA ALA A 344 -30.22 -16.65 29.66
C ALA A 344 -30.75 -17.14 28.29
N ILE A 345 -29.92 -17.09 27.24
CA ILE A 345 -30.22 -17.66 25.92
C ILE A 345 -30.29 -19.20 25.97
N ASN A 346 -29.39 -19.88 26.71
CA ASN A 346 -29.47 -21.33 26.94
C ASN A 346 -30.81 -21.74 27.59
N GLN A 347 -31.20 -21.03 28.65
CA GLN A 347 -32.39 -21.33 29.46
C GLN A 347 -33.70 -21.06 28.71
N LEU A 348 -33.74 -20.06 27.82
CA LEU A 348 -34.91 -19.84 26.96
C LEU A 348 -35.06 -20.86 25.81
N HIS A 349 -33.99 -21.58 25.46
CA HIS A 349 -33.98 -22.65 24.44
C HIS A 349 -34.51 -22.23 23.05
N ARG A 350 -34.34 -20.95 22.71
CA ARG A 350 -34.89 -20.35 21.48
C ARG A 350 -33.92 -20.43 20.32
N ALA A 351 -34.26 -21.24 19.32
CA ALA A 351 -33.45 -21.39 18.11
C ALA A 351 -33.21 -20.04 17.38
N SER A 352 -34.17 -19.10 17.41
CA SER A 352 -33.97 -17.73 16.87
C SER A 352 -32.80 -16.99 17.50
N ASP A 353 -32.65 -17.15 18.82
CA ASP A 353 -31.77 -16.35 19.65
C ASP A 353 -30.35 -16.96 19.58
N ALA A 354 -30.26 -18.30 19.51
CA ALA A 354 -29.04 -19.02 19.16
C ALA A 354 -28.54 -18.75 17.73
N ARG A 355 -29.42 -18.63 16.71
CA ARG A 355 -29.01 -18.19 15.35
C ARG A 355 -28.40 -16.80 15.36
N LEU A 356 -29.01 -15.85 16.08
CA LEU A 356 -28.51 -14.49 16.18
C LEU A 356 -27.13 -14.46 16.85
N MET A 357 -26.96 -15.22 17.94
CA MET A 357 -25.68 -15.40 18.63
C MET A 357 -24.61 -15.99 17.68
N GLY A 358 -24.94 -17.06 16.95
CA GLY A 358 -24.05 -17.66 15.95
C GLY A 358 -23.69 -16.71 14.80
N ALA A 359 -24.63 -15.90 14.30
CA ALA A 359 -24.38 -14.93 13.25
C ALA A 359 -23.45 -13.78 13.70
N ILE A 360 -23.69 -13.24 14.90
CA ILE A 360 -22.87 -12.18 15.51
C ILE A 360 -21.43 -12.66 15.72
N LEU A 361 -21.26 -13.84 16.35
CA LEU A 361 -19.94 -14.38 16.67
C LEU A 361 -19.14 -14.71 15.41
N GLY A 362 -19.78 -15.26 14.37
CA GLY A 362 -19.14 -15.55 13.09
C GLY A 362 -18.67 -14.26 12.39
N ALA A 363 -19.51 -13.23 12.40
CA ALA A 363 -19.18 -11.92 11.84
C ALA A 363 -18.19 -11.10 12.70
N HIS A 364 -17.91 -11.55 13.92
CA HIS A 364 -16.84 -11.07 14.80
C HIS A 364 -15.59 -11.99 14.79
N HIS A 365 -15.47 -12.86 13.78
CA HIS A 365 -14.34 -13.79 13.58
C HIS A 365 -14.14 -14.85 14.69
N GLN A 366 -15.19 -15.17 15.45
CA GLN A 366 -15.17 -16.20 16.50
C GLN A 366 -15.82 -17.50 16.01
N SER A 367 -15.34 -18.04 14.88
CA SER A 367 -15.97 -19.14 14.12
C SER A 367 -16.34 -20.36 14.97
N HIS A 368 -15.44 -20.83 15.84
CA HIS A 368 -15.72 -22.02 16.66
C HIS A 368 -16.86 -21.78 17.66
N ALA A 369 -16.91 -20.60 18.30
CA ALA A 369 -18.02 -20.23 19.18
C ALA A 369 -19.33 -20.03 18.39
N ALA A 370 -19.23 -19.47 17.18
CA ALA A 370 -20.36 -19.36 16.26
C ALA A 370 -20.93 -20.74 15.89
N LEU A 371 -20.06 -21.70 15.54
CA LEU A 371 -20.44 -23.07 15.21
C LEU A 371 -21.16 -23.75 16.38
N GLN A 372 -20.65 -23.64 17.61
CA GLN A 372 -21.33 -24.16 18.81
C GLN A 372 -22.75 -23.60 18.98
N TRP A 373 -22.95 -22.30 18.71
CA TRP A 373 -24.28 -21.67 18.78
C TRP A 373 -25.19 -22.05 17.60
N TRP A 374 -24.65 -22.28 16.41
CA TRP A 374 -25.40 -22.83 15.28
C TRP A 374 -25.80 -24.29 15.49
N VAL A 375 -24.94 -25.12 16.10
CA VAL A 375 -25.26 -26.51 16.50
C VAL A 375 -26.44 -26.50 17.47
N LYS A 376 -26.40 -25.68 18.52
CA LYS A 376 -27.55 -25.47 19.42
C LYS A 376 -28.80 -25.04 18.64
N ALA A 377 -28.69 -24.05 17.75
CA ALA A 377 -29.83 -23.57 16.95
C ALA A 377 -30.47 -24.66 16.07
N ALA A 378 -29.66 -25.58 15.51
CA ALA A 378 -30.14 -26.69 14.69
C ALA A 378 -30.74 -27.82 15.52
N GLN A 379 -30.12 -28.16 16.66
CA GLN A 379 -30.66 -29.12 17.63
C GLN A 379 -32.00 -28.65 18.21
N TRP A 380 -32.12 -27.37 18.57
CA TRP A 380 -33.35 -26.78 19.13
C TRP A 380 -34.46 -26.55 18.10
N SER A 381 -34.13 -26.53 16.79
CA SER A 381 -35.13 -26.32 15.73
C SER A 381 -35.56 -27.60 15.02
N GLY A 382 -34.70 -28.62 14.97
CA GLY A 382 -34.86 -29.82 14.15
C GLY A 382 -34.85 -29.56 12.62
N LYS A 383 -34.51 -28.35 12.16
CA LYS A 383 -34.68 -27.97 10.74
C LYS A 383 -33.44 -28.27 9.90
N ALA A 384 -33.65 -28.94 8.77
CA ALA A 384 -32.61 -29.21 7.77
C ALA A 384 -31.86 -27.93 7.30
N ALA A 385 -32.51 -26.77 7.25
CA ALA A 385 -31.85 -25.51 6.87
C ALA A 385 -30.83 -25.00 7.92
N ASP A 386 -31.07 -25.28 9.21
CA ASP A 386 -30.13 -24.94 10.28
C ASP A 386 -28.97 -25.95 10.28
N TRP A 387 -29.26 -27.24 10.08
CA TRP A 387 -28.24 -28.28 9.89
C TRP A 387 -27.38 -28.04 8.64
N GLN A 388 -27.95 -27.55 7.54
CA GLN A 388 -27.18 -27.10 6.37
C GLN A 388 -26.25 -25.94 6.73
N THR A 389 -26.67 -25.02 7.60
CA THR A 389 -25.83 -23.90 8.05
C THR A 389 -24.70 -24.38 8.98
N VAL A 390 -25.00 -25.30 9.92
CA VAL A 390 -24.00 -26.01 10.75
C VAL A 390 -22.98 -26.72 9.87
N GLY A 391 -23.43 -27.50 8.89
CA GLY A 391 -22.55 -28.20 7.96
C GLY A 391 -21.65 -27.24 7.17
N ASN A 392 -22.20 -26.14 6.65
CA ASN A 392 -21.43 -25.13 5.92
C ASN A 392 -20.32 -24.50 6.79
N LEU A 393 -20.61 -24.20 8.05
CA LEU A 393 -19.64 -23.65 9.00
C LEU A 393 -18.61 -24.69 9.44
N ALA A 394 -19.04 -25.92 9.74
CA ALA A 394 -18.15 -27.03 10.10
C ALA A 394 -17.19 -27.41 8.96
N MET A 395 -17.63 -27.33 7.70
CA MET A 395 -16.74 -27.47 6.53
C MET A 395 -15.72 -26.33 6.41
N ALA A 396 -16.09 -25.10 6.78
CA ALA A 396 -15.17 -23.95 6.76
C ALA A 396 -14.12 -24.02 7.87
N ASP A 397 -14.52 -24.43 9.08
CA ASP A 397 -13.63 -24.64 10.24
C ASP A 397 -12.93 -26.03 10.23
N ASN A 398 -13.22 -26.88 9.22
CA ASN A 398 -12.71 -28.26 9.07
C ASN A 398 -13.04 -29.21 10.25
N ASP A 399 -14.18 -28.99 10.90
CA ASP A 399 -14.76 -29.88 11.92
C ASP A 399 -15.47 -31.07 11.26
N VAL A 400 -14.68 -32.09 10.89
CA VAL A 400 -15.16 -33.30 10.22
C VAL A 400 -16.22 -34.08 11.02
N PRO A 401 -16.14 -34.20 12.38
CA PRO A 401 -17.23 -34.73 13.19
C PRO A 401 -18.56 -33.98 13.03
N VAL A 402 -18.59 -32.67 13.26
CA VAL A 402 -19.83 -31.86 13.22
C VAL A 402 -20.39 -31.76 11.81
N ALA A 403 -19.52 -31.69 10.78
CA ALA A 403 -19.95 -31.77 9.38
C ALA A 403 -20.65 -33.11 9.06
N ARG A 404 -20.19 -34.21 9.65
CA ARG A 404 -20.80 -35.54 9.47
C ARG A 404 -22.13 -35.69 10.22
N GLU A 405 -22.24 -35.12 11.41
CA GLU A 405 -23.52 -35.02 12.16
C GLU A 405 -24.56 -34.24 11.33
N ALA A 406 -24.17 -33.06 10.82
CA ALA A 406 -25.02 -32.26 9.93
C ALA A 406 -25.44 -33.02 8.66
N MET A 407 -24.56 -33.81 8.04
CA MET A 407 -24.90 -34.66 6.89
C MET A 407 -25.98 -35.71 7.21
N ALA A 408 -26.00 -36.26 8.43
CA ALA A 408 -26.98 -37.28 8.83
C ALA A 408 -28.41 -36.70 8.97
N HIS A 409 -28.53 -35.39 9.23
CA HIS A 409 -29.79 -34.68 9.35
C HIS A 409 -30.31 -34.07 8.03
N LEU A 410 -29.68 -34.37 6.89
CA LEU A 410 -30.06 -33.85 5.57
C LEU A 410 -30.62 -34.96 4.66
N PRO A 411 -31.78 -34.74 3.99
CA PRO A 411 -32.36 -35.75 3.10
C PRO A 411 -31.43 -36.07 1.92
N ALA A 412 -31.24 -37.36 1.66
CA ALA A 412 -30.38 -37.86 0.58
C ALA A 412 -30.91 -37.45 -0.81
N GLY A 413 -30.00 -37.05 -1.71
CA GLY A 413 -30.36 -36.59 -3.06
C GLY A 413 -30.85 -35.14 -3.10
N THR A 414 -30.80 -34.42 -1.98
CA THR A 414 -30.92 -32.95 -2.00
C THR A 414 -29.58 -32.33 -2.45
N PRO A 415 -29.61 -31.17 -3.14
CA PRO A 415 -28.38 -30.46 -3.54
C PRO A 415 -27.46 -30.14 -2.36
N ALA A 416 -28.02 -29.91 -1.16
CA ALA A 416 -27.25 -29.80 0.07
C ALA A 416 -26.49 -31.10 0.37
N SER A 417 -27.18 -32.25 0.47
CA SER A 417 -26.56 -33.55 0.76
C SER A 417 -25.46 -33.93 -0.24
N GLU A 418 -25.63 -33.57 -1.51
CA GLU A 418 -24.66 -33.85 -2.59
C GLU A 418 -23.46 -32.91 -2.52
N HIS A 419 -23.67 -31.63 -2.23
CA HIS A 419 -22.60 -30.68 -1.94
C HIS A 419 -21.72 -31.16 -0.77
N PHE A 420 -22.33 -31.64 0.33
CA PHE A 420 -21.60 -32.20 1.47
C PHE A 420 -20.83 -33.48 1.12
N ARG A 421 -21.42 -34.41 0.35
CA ARG A 421 -20.70 -35.60 -0.15
C ARG A 421 -19.48 -35.21 -0.99
N ARG A 422 -19.65 -34.27 -1.92
CA ARG A 422 -18.59 -33.76 -2.80
C ARG A 422 -17.47 -33.08 -2.00
N HIS A 423 -17.82 -32.27 -1.00
CA HIS A 423 -16.82 -31.65 -0.12
C HIS A 423 -16.08 -32.69 0.73
N ASN A 424 -16.78 -33.64 1.36
CA ASN A 424 -16.14 -34.72 2.13
C ASN A 424 -15.18 -35.56 1.26
N ALA A 425 -15.55 -35.84 0.01
CA ALA A 425 -14.67 -36.49 -0.96
C ALA A 425 -13.45 -35.62 -1.33
N ILE A 426 -13.61 -34.30 -1.51
CA ILE A 426 -12.48 -33.38 -1.72
C ILE A 426 -11.56 -33.32 -0.49
N MET A 427 -12.10 -33.26 0.72
CA MET A 427 -11.30 -33.23 1.96
C MET A 427 -10.61 -34.56 2.24
N ALA A 428 -11.20 -35.69 1.82
CA ALA A 428 -10.53 -36.97 1.79
C ALA A 428 -9.36 -36.96 0.80
N ALA A 429 -9.58 -36.53 -0.44
CA ALA A 429 -8.51 -36.40 -1.43
C ALA A 429 -7.36 -35.48 -0.96
N LEU A 430 -7.66 -34.34 -0.35
CA LEU A 430 -6.64 -33.40 0.17
C LEU A 430 -5.85 -33.98 1.34
N ARG A 431 -6.50 -34.74 2.23
CA ARG A 431 -5.83 -35.49 3.31
C ARG A 431 -4.92 -36.57 2.74
N ASP A 432 -5.41 -37.34 1.80
CA ASP A 432 -4.67 -38.44 1.20
C ASP A 432 -3.45 -37.92 0.41
N TYR A 433 -3.62 -36.82 -0.34
CA TYR A 433 -2.55 -36.12 -1.05
C TYR A 433 -1.47 -35.61 -0.09
N LYS A 434 -1.88 -34.96 1.02
CA LYS A 434 -0.98 -34.53 2.10
C LYS A 434 -0.23 -35.71 2.74
N ASN A 435 -0.89 -36.87 2.86
CA ASN A 435 -0.31 -38.12 3.35
C ASN A 435 0.50 -38.89 2.29
N ARG A 436 0.57 -38.37 1.05
CA ARG A 436 1.20 -39.00 -0.14
C ARG A 436 0.55 -40.30 -0.62
N ASP A 437 -0.71 -40.56 -0.24
CA ASP A 437 -1.53 -41.55 -0.92
C ASP A 437 -2.20 -40.92 -2.16
N TYR A 438 -1.40 -40.80 -3.21
CA TYR A 438 -1.86 -40.31 -4.51
C TYR A 438 -2.90 -41.24 -5.16
N LYS A 439 -3.01 -42.51 -4.74
CA LYS A 439 -4.00 -43.46 -5.26
C LYS A 439 -5.36 -43.25 -4.58
N GLY A 440 -5.40 -43.11 -3.26
CA GLY A 440 -6.57 -42.67 -2.51
C GLY A 440 -7.05 -41.29 -2.97
N THR A 441 -6.12 -40.36 -3.23
CA THR A 441 -6.42 -39.05 -3.82
C THR A 441 -7.22 -39.15 -5.12
N LEU A 442 -6.74 -39.97 -6.08
CA LEU A 442 -7.41 -40.14 -7.37
C LEU A 442 -8.79 -40.80 -7.23
N GLN A 443 -8.96 -41.77 -6.33
CA GLN A 443 -10.25 -42.40 -6.04
C GLN A 443 -11.24 -41.40 -5.44
N HIS A 444 -10.83 -40.59 -4.47
CA HIS A 444 -11.68 -39.60 -3.83
C HIS A 444 -12.02 -38.41 -4.74
N LEU A 445 -11.09 -37.96 -5.60
CA LEU A 445 -11.40 -36.96 -6.63
C LEU A 445 -12.37 -37.48 -7.70
N HIS A 446 -12.26 -38.75 -8.09
CA HIS A 446 -13.24 -39.38 -8.98
C HIS A 446 -14.64 -39.47 -8.33
N ALA A 447 -14.73 -39.82 -7.05
CA ALA A 447 -15.99 -39.80 -6.30
C ALA A 447 -16.58 -38.37 -6.19
N ALA A 448 -15.74 -37.34 -6.04
CA ALA A 448 -16.19 -35.95 -6.06
C ALA A 448 -16.73 -35.52 -7.45
N GLN A 449 -16.13 -36.01 -8.54
CA GLN A 449 -16.57 -35.70 -9.91
C GLN A 449 -17.98 -36.21 -10.25
N GLN A 450 -18.46 -37.26 -9.58
CA GLN A 450 -19.83 -37.79 -9.76
C GLN A 450 -20.92 -36.78 -9.34
N PHE A 451 -20.60 -35.84 -8.46
CA PHE A 451 -21.52 -34.80 -7.97
C PHE A 451 -21.25 -33.41 -8.59
N GLY A 452 -20.50 -33.36 -9.69
CA GLY A 452 -20.20 -32.14 -10.44
C GLY A 452 -18.69 -31.88 -10.64
N PRO A 453 -18.33 -31.07 -11.65
CA PRO A 453 -16.93 -30.87 -12.08
C PRO A 453 -16.04 -30.38 -10.93
N LEU A 454 -14.76 -30.74 -10.97
CA LEU A 454 -13.76 -30.20 -10.04
C LEU A 454 -13.48 -28.73 -10.35
N SER A 455 -12.95 -28.00 -9.36
CA SER A 455 -12.34 -26.70 -9.61
C SER A 455 -10.96 -26.89 -10.29
N PRO A 456 -10.44 -25.89 -11.03
CA PRO A 456 -9.14 -26.01 -11.71
C PRO A 456 -8.01 -26.49 -10.79
N GLY A 457 -7.92 -25.97 -9.56
CA GLY A 457 -6.92 -26.42 -8.58
C GLY A 457 -7.07 -27.90 -8.14
N MET A 458 -8.29 -28.44 -8.12
CA MET A 458 -8.49 -29.87 -7.82
C MET A 458 -8.18 -30.76 -9.05
N GLU A 459 -8.39 -30.28 -10.28
CA GLU A 459 -7.86 -30.95 -11.48
C GLU A 459 -6.31 -30.85 -11.54
N THR A 460 -5.69 -29.76 -11.06
CA THR A 460 -4.23 -29.66 -10.90
C THR A 460 -3.70 -30.67 -9.88
N ILE A 461 -4.36 -30.84 -8.73
CA ILE A 461 -4.00 -31.91 -7.76
C ILE A 461 -4.22 -33.30 -8.35
N LYS A 462 -5.26 -33.50 -9.16
CA LYS A 462 -5.47 -34.76 -9.93
C LYS A 462 -4.32 -35.00 -10.90
N ALA A 463 -3.89 -33.98 -11.65
CA ALA A 463 -2.80 -34.07 -12.61
C ALA A 463 -1.44 -34.37 -11.95
N TRP A 464 -1.12 -33.72 -10.82
CA TRP A 464 0.06 -34.05 -10.02
C TRP A 464 -0.02 -35.44 -9.40
N SER A 465 -1.20 -35.88 -8.95
CA SER A 465 -1.40 -37.25 -8.45
C SER A 465 -1.15 -38.30 -9.54
N LEU A 466 -1.51 -38.02 -10.80
CA LEU A 466 -1.17 -38.88 -11.95
C LEU A 466 0.34 -38.93 -12.21
N VAL A 467 1.06 -37.81 -12.07
CA VAL A 467 2.54 -37.78 -12.14
C VAL A 467 3.18 -38.65 -11.06
N HIS A 468 2.70 -38.57 -9.81
CA HIS A 468 3.22 -39.39 -8.70
C HIS A 468 2.84 -40.88 -8.82
N THR A 469 1.67 -41.21 -9.37
CA THR A 469 1.30 -42.61 -9.70
C THR A 469 1.88 -43.10 -11.04
N LYS A 470 2.69 -42.29 -11.73
CA LYS A 470 3.37 -42.57 -13.01
C LYS A 470 2.47 -42.74 -14.23
N ASP A 471 1.21 -42.29 -14.18
CA ASP A 471 0.36 -42.18 -15.37
C ASP A 471 0.66 -40.88 -16.11
N TYR A 472 1.86 -40.84 -16.72
CA TYR A 472 2.35 -39.66 -17.41
C TYR A 472 1.55 -39.33 -18.69
N ALA A 473 0.86 -40.31 -19.28
CA ALA A 473 -0.01 -40.09 -20.44
C ALA A 473 -1.27 -39.32 -20.05
N ALA A 474 -1.98 -39.77 -19.00
CA ALA A 474 -3.15 -39.03 -18.48
C ALA A 474 -2.74 -37.67 -17.88
N ALA A 475 -1.58 -37.61 -17.21
CA ALA A 475 -1.05 -36.35 -16.70
C ALA A 475 -0.77 -35.33 -17.81
N SER A 476 -0.12 -35.73 -18.92
CA SER A 476 0.16 -34.83 -20.06
C SER A 476 -1.14 -34.28 -20.66
N ALA A 477 -2.13 -35.13 -20.91
CA ALA A 477 -3.42 -34.72 -21.45
C ALA A 477 -4.17 -33.74 -20.53
N LEU A 478 -4.16 -34.00 -19.22
CA LEU A 478 -4.83 -33.14 -18.23
C LEU A 478 -4.09 -31.81 -18.04
N PHE A 479 -2.76 -31.81 -17.85
CA PHE A 479 -1.96 -30.58 -17.77
C PHE A 479 -2.02 -29.76 -19.04
N THR A 480 -2.11 -30.38 -20.22
CA THR A 480 -2.27 -29.67 -21.50
C THR A 480 -3.64 -28.99 -21.59
N THR A 481 -4.68 -29.62 -21.05
CA THR A 481 -6.02 -29.02 -20.96
C THR A 481 -6.02 -27.85 -19.99
N LEU A 482 -5.43 -28.02 -18.80
CA LEU A 482 -5.29 -26.97 -17.79
C LEU A 482 -4.44 -25.79 -18.30
N TYR A 483 -3.31 -26.05 -18.94
CA TYR A 483 -2.42 -25.00 -19.50
C TYR A 483 -3.08 -24.20 -20.63
N ARG A 484 -4.02 -24.78 -21.38
CA ARG A 484 -4.81 -24.05 -22.39
C ARG A 484 -5.91 -23.18 -21.78
N GLN A 485 -6.38 -23.50 -20.57
CA GLN A 485 -7.39 -22.72 -19.83
C GLN A 485 -6.74 -21.61 -18.99
N ASP A 486 -5.69 -21.97 -18.24
CA ASP A 486 -4.84 -21.09 -17.44
C ASP A 486 -3.36 -21.37 -17.76
N PRO A 487 -2.70 -20.53 -18.57
CA PRO A 487 -1.27 -20.60 -18.86
C PRO A 487 -0.39 -20.21 -17.65
N SER A 488 -0.52 -20.91 -16.53
CA SER A 488 0.29 -20.71 -15.32
C SER A 488 1.58 -21.53 -15.33
N SER A 489 2.53 -21.14 -14.46
CA SER A 489 3.82 -21.82 -14.34
C SER A 489 3.67 -23.26 -13.86
N GLY A 490 2.81 -23.54 -12.87
CA GLY A 490 2.56 -24.90 -12.38
C GLY A 490 2.01 -25.83 -13.47
N ASN A 491 0.98 -25.39 -14.21
CA ASN A 491 0.43 -26.15 -15.34
C ASN A 491 1.48 -26.40 -16.44
N ALA A 492 2.30 -25.40 -16.78
CA ALA A 492 3.37 -25.53 -17.76
C ALA A 492 4.44 -26.56 -17.35
N VAL A 493 4.83 -26.56 -16.08
CA VAL A 493 5.81 -27.50 -15.52
C VAL A 493 5.23 -28.92 -15.50
N GLY A 494 3.94 -29.07 -15.19
CA GLY A 494 3.23 -30.34 -15.30
C GLY A 494 3.23 -30.94 -16.71
N VAL A 495 2.96 -30.13 -17.76
CA VAL A 495 3.09 -30.58 -19.16
C VAL A 495 4.52 -31.04 -19.46
N LEU A 496 5.52 -30.19 -19.15
CA LEU A 496 6.92 -30.48 -19.44
C LEU A 496 7.40 -31.77 -18.77
N ILE A 497 7.02 -32.02 -17.52
CA ILE A 497 7.33 -33.25 -16.78
C ILE A 497 6.70 -34.46 -17.48
N ALA A 498 5.40 -34.40 -17.76
CA ALA A 498 4.65 -35.53 -18.29
C ALA A 498 5.04 -35.90 -19.73
N ASP A 499 5.19 -34.90 -20.61
CA ASP A 499 5.68 -35.09 -21.98
C ASP A 499 7.12 -35.63 -22.00
N GLN A 500 7.96 -35.25 -21.04
CA GLN A 500 9.33 -35.74 -20.96
C GLN A 500 9.42 -37.20 -20.53
N GLN A 501 8.62 -37.63 -19.54
CA GLN A 501 8.58 -39.05 -19.13
C GLN A 501 7.92 -39.95 -20.21
N THR A 502 7.12 -39.38 -21.11
CA THR A 502 6.57 -40.07 -22.30
C THR A 502 7.41 -39.87 -23.56
N HIS A 503 8.59 -39.25 -23.45
CA HIS A 503 9.50 -38.91 -24.56
C HIS A 503 8.91 -38.04 -25.69
N ASN A 504 7.79 -37.36 -25.45
CA ASN A 504 7.05 -36.55 -26.42
C ASN A 504 7.29 -35.04 -26.27
N LEU A 505 8.56 -34.61 -26.08
CA LEU A 505 8.90 -33.18 -25.95
C LEU A 505 8.47 -32.33 -27.17
N ALA A 506 8.29 -32.94 -28.34
CA ALA A 506 7.76 -32.28 -29.53
C ALA A 506 6.38 -31.67 -29.30
N HIS A 507 5.51 -32.35 -28.56
CA HIS A 507 4.20 -31.84 -28.14
C HIS A 507 4.35 -30.59 -27.25
N THR A 508 5.28 -30.60 -26.30
CA THR A 508 5.57 -29.45 -25.42
C THR A 508 6.03 -28.23 -26.23
N TYR A 509 6.94 -28.43 -27.19
CA TYR A 509 7.40 -27.37 -28.09
C TYR A 509 6.27 -26.81 -28.97
N GLN A 510 5.41 -27.69 -29.52
CA GLN A 510 4.26 -27.29 -30.31
C GLN A 510 3.25 -26.49 -29.48
N LEU A 511 2.91 -26.96 -28.27
CA LEU A 511 1.98 -26.30 -27.35
C LEU A 511 2.50 -24.90 -26.93
N ALA A 512 3.80 -24.77 -26.65
CA ALA A 512 4.41 -23.49 -26.33
C ALA A 512 4.34 -22.50 -27.51
N ALA A 513 4.53 -22.97 -28.74
CA ALA A 513 4.42 -22.15 -29.94
C ALA A 513 2.98 -21.69 -30.23
N THR A 514 1.99 -22.57 -30.04
CA THR A 514 0.57 -22.24 -30.31
C THR A 514 -0.07 -21.40 -29.20
N THR A 515 0.07 -21.83 -27.94
CA THR A 515 -0.69 -21.30 -26.81
C THR A 515 0.01 -20.12 -26.13
N LYS A 516 1.33 -19.98 -26.30
CA LYS A 516 2.19 -18.95 -25.65
C LYS A 516 2.10 -19.08 -24.12
N GLY A 517 2.61 -18.08 -23.38
CA GLY A 517 2.69 -18.14 -21.91
C GLY A 517 3.99 -18.78 -21.38
N PRO A 518 4.06 -19.10 -20.07
CA PRO A 518 5.29 -19.47 -19.37
C PRO A 518 5.88 -20.82 -19.76
N LEU A 519 5.16 -21.70 -20.47
CA LEU A 519 5.75 -22.92 -21.03
C LEU A 519 6.95 -22.61 -21.95
N ALA A 520 6.87 -21.50 -22.70
CA ALA A 520 7.99 -21.02 -23.51
C ALA A 520 9.19 -20.51 -22.68
N SER A 521 9.02 -20.26 -21.38
CA SER A 521 10.09 -19.95 -20.41
C SER A 521 10.51 -21.14 -19.52
N HIS A 522 9.86 -22.29 -19.65
CA HIS A 522 10.21 -23.51 -18.91
C HIS A 522 10.83 -24.61 -19.79
N LEU A 523 10.66 -24.54 -21.12
CA LEU A 523 11.35 -25.40 -22.09
C LEU A 523 12.89 -25.35 -21.95
N PRO A 524 13.63 -26.41 -22.37
CA PRO A 524 15.08 -26.50 -22.21
C PRO A 524 15.87 -25.26 -22.67
N MET A 525 15.51 -24.68 -23.84
CA MET A 525 16.15 -23.48 -24.40
C MET A 525 16.02 -22.20 -23.55
N THR A 526 15.16 -22.19 -22.54
CA THR A 526 15.03 -21.10 -21.57
C THR A 526 15.74 -21.41 -20.25
N THR A 527 15.76 -22.66 -19.77
CA THR A 527 16.70 -23.07 -18.70
C THR A 527 18.18 -22.96 -19.10
N MET A 528 18.50 -22.99 -20.41
CA MET A 528 19.83 -22.65 -20.92
C MET A 528 20.21 -21.16 -20.76
N ARG A 529 19.23 -20.26 -20.63
CA ARG A 529 19.50 -18.81 -20.45
C ARG A 529 19.96 -18.50 -19.03
N ASP A 530 19.42 -19.22 -18.05
CA ASP A 530 19.68 -19.05 -16.62
C ASP A 530 21.08 -19.56 -16.17
N HIS A 531 21.91 -20.08 -17.08
CA HIS A 531 23.28 -20.56 -16.79
C HIS A 531 24.39 -19.70 -17.43
N ARG A 532 24.02 -18.62 -18.14
CA ARG A 532 24.87 -17.91 -19.11
C ARG A 532 25.72 -16.74 -18.56
N ALA A 533 25.94 -16.70 -17.25
CA ALA A 533 26.32 -15.49 -16.52
C ALA A 533 27.83 -15.37 -16.13
N ASP A 534 28.69 -16.26 -16.63
CA ASP A 534 30.14 -16.29 -16.38
C ASP A 534 30.97 -16.01 -17.65
N ILE A 535 30.68 -14.90 -18.35
CA ILE A 535 31.23 -14.55 -19.69
C ILE A 535 32.78 -14.51 -19.78
N ASN A 536 33.51 -14.52 -18.65
CA ASN A 536 34.98 -14.46 -18.60
C ASN A 536 35.66 -15.76 -18.11
N THR A 537 34.96 -16.91 -18.10
CA THR A 537 35.59 -18.23 -18.01
C THR A 537 35.23 -19.04 -19.25
N ILE A 538 36.14 -18.99 -20.22
CA ILE A 538 36.14 -19.67 -21.53
C ILE A 538 35.81 -21.17 -21.38
N PRO A 539 34.98 -21.78 -22.23
CA PRO A 539 33.80 -21.28 -22.96
C PRO A 539 32.59 -22.26 -22.83
N TRP A 540 32.60 -23.10 -21.78
CA TRP A 540 31.86 -24.36 -21.58
C TRP A 540 30.32 -24.39 -21.71
N ARG A 541 29.64 -23.27 -22.02
CA ARG A 541 28.21 -23.10 -21.66
C ARG A 541 27.27 -22.74 -22.81
N PHE A 542 27.31 -23.55 -23.85
CA PHE A 542 26.25 -23.60 -24.85
C PHE A 542 25.37 -24.88 -24.75
N MET A 543 25.70 -25.83 -23.88
CA MET A 543 25.07 -27.16 -23.82
C MET A 543 23.62 -27.14 -23.29
N PRO A 544 22.65 -27.76 -23.99
CA PRO A 544 21.33 -28.11 -23.48
C PRO A 544 21.44 -29.18 -22.40
N PRO A 545 20.61 -29.13 -21.34
CA PRO A 545 20.76 -30.06 -20.22
C PRO A 545 19.98 -31.38 -20.39
N ASP A 546 19.20 -31.53 -21.46
CA ASP A 546 18.36 -32.71 -21.71
C ASP A 546 19.14 -33.91 -22.28
N GLN A 547 20.35 -33.67 -22.80
CA GLN A 547 21.16 -34.71 -23.48
C GLN A 547 22.51 -34.94 -22.79
N VAL A 548 23.07 -33.90 -22.17
CA VAL A 548 24.06 -34.06 -21.11
C VAL A 548 23.45 -33.57 -19.82
N VAL A 549 23.55 -34.37 -18.75
CA VAL A 549 23.52 -33.83 -17.40
C VAL A 549 24.95 -33.37 -17.11
N PRO A 550 25.30 -32.07 -17.30
CA PRO A 550 26.50 -31.55 -16.66
C PRO A 550 26.33 -31.74 -15.14
N PRO A 551 27.42 -31.90 -14.37
CA PRO A 551 27.30 -31.85 -12.94
C PRO A 551 26.57 -30.56 -12.54
N LEU A 552 25.69 -30.64 -11.53
CA LEU A 552 25.01 -29.46 -11.00
C LEU A 552 26.05 -28.36 -10.78
N ALA A 553 25.69 -27.09 -11.03
CA ALA A 553 26.60 -25.97 -10.80
C ALA A 553 27.14 -25.89 -9.36
N ARG A 554 26.55 -26.67 -8.44
CA ARG A 554 26.86 -26.85 -7.02
C ARG A 554 27.15 -28.29 -6.61
N ALA A 555 27.39 -29.19 -7.56
CA ALA A 555 27.95 -30.50 -7.24
C ALA A 555 29.36 -30.32 -6.67
N SER A 556 29.70 -31.08 -5.64
CA SER A 556 31.09 -31.19 -5.20
C SER A 556 31.88 -31.96 -6.26
N TYR A 557 33.07 -31.49 -6.61
CA TYR A 557 33.94 -32.17 -7.58
C TYR A 557 35.42 -31.98 -7.25
N LEU A 558 36.24 -32.88 -7.77
CA LEU A 558 37.69 -32.73 -7.85
C LEU A 558 38.09 -32.92 -9.32
N ALA A 559 38.85 -31.99 -9.87
CA ALA A 559 39.39 -32.07 -11.22
C ALA A 559 40.92 -31.93 -11.18
N LEU A 560 41.60 -32.83 -11.89
CA LEU A 560 43.05 -32.81 -12.10
C LEU A 560 43.29 -32.69 -13.60
N GLY A 561 44.21 -31.82 -13.98
CA GLY A 561 44.51 -31.59 -15.39
C GLY A 561 45.61 -30.56 -15.59
N GLY A 562 45.59 -29.92 -16.74
CA GLY A 562 46.47 -28.80 -17.01
C GLY A 562 46.29 -28.19 -18.39
N SER A 563 46.95 -27.07 -18.62
CA SER A 563 47.01 -26.40 -19.91
C SER A 563 48.44 -26.19 -20.39
N TRP A 564 48.59 -26.10 -21.70
CA TRP A 564 49.78 -25.64 -22.40
C TRP A 564 49.43 -24.35 -23.14
N GLU A 565 50.35 -23.39 -23.15
CA GLU A 565 50.26 -22.18 -23.97
C GLU A 565 51.61 -21.92 -24.64
N GLU A 566 51.60 -21.60 -25.93
CA GLU A 566 52.74 -21.01 -26.62
C GLU A 566 52.33 -19.68 -27.25
N ARG A 567 53.20 -18.68 -27.12
CA ARG A 567 53.01 -17.33 -27.65
C ARG A 567 54.31 -16.78 -28.19
N GLY A 568 54.28 -16.24 -29.41
CA GLY A 568 55.47 -15.69 -30.09
C GLY A 568 55.56 -16.14 -31.55
N GLY A 569 56.80 -16.31 -32.02
CA GLY A 569 57.15 -16.79 -33.35
C GLY A 569 58.67 -16.70 -33.59
N ASN A 570 59.13 -17.06 -34.79
CA ASN A 570 60.54 -17.01 -35.15
C ASN A 570 61.13 -15.61 -34.92
N ASN A 571 62.25 -15.54 -34.21
CA ASN A 571 62.96 -14.31 -33.81
C ASN A 571 62.21 -13.37 -32.83
N SER A 572 61.17 -13.85 -32.14
CA SER A 572 60.52 -13.07 -31.05
C SER A 572 61.43 -12.79 -29.85
N GLY A 573 62.42 -13.64 -29.56
CA GLY A 573 63.31 -13.47 -28.40
C GLY A 573 62.52 -13.40 -27.09
N MET A 574 62.79 -12.40 -26.25
CA MET A 574 62.11 -12.24 -24.96
C MET A 574 60.59 -11.95 -25.04
N THR A 575 60.00 -11.81 -26.24
CA THR A 575 58.53 -11.80 -26.42
C THR A 575 57.93 -13.18 -26.70
N GLN A 576 58.75 -14.25 -26.77
CA GLN A 576 58.30 -15.63 -26.81
C GLN A 576 58.11 -16.18 -25.39
N MET A 577 57.07 -16.97 -25.18
CA MET A 577 56.87 -17.76 -23.96
C MET A 577 56.18 -19.09 -24.29
N THR A 578 56.61 -20.15 -23.62
CA THR A 578 55.86 -21.41 -23.50
C THR A 578 55.55 -21.64 -22.02
N GLU A 579 54.29 -21.93 -21.71
CA GLU A 579 53.83 -22.28 -20.38
C GLU A 579 53.26 -23.70 -20.37
N TYR A 580 53.63 -24.48 -19.36
CA TYR A 580 52.90 -25.66 -18.91
C TYR A 580 52.29 -25.39 -17.53
N LEU A 581 51.00 -25.66 -17.36
CA LEU A 581 50.25 -25.33 -16.16
C LEU A 581 49.47 -26.56 -15.66
N PRO A 582 50.11 -27.49 -14.91
CA PRO A 582 49.37 -28.46 -14.11
C PRO A 582 48.45 -27.75 -13.11
N SER A 583 47.20 -28.21 -13.01
CA SER A 583 46.18 -27.65 -12.11
C SER A 583 45.40 -28.72 -11.36
N LEU A 584 45.07 -28.41 -10.12
CA LEU A 584 44.13 -29.15 -9.28
C LEU A 584 43.00 -28.18 -8.88
N GLN A 585 41.76 -28.53 -9.20
CA GLN A 585 40.58 -27.73 -8.93
C GLN A 585 39.60 -28.53 -8.08
N ALA A 586 39.15 -27.96 -6.97
CA ALA A 586 38.10 -28.54 -6.12
C ALA A 586 36.91 -27.61 -6.03
N GLN A 587 35.70 -28.16 -6.01
CA GLN A 587 34.47 -27.45 -5.66
C GLN A 587 33.73 -28.23 -4.58
N TRP A 588 33.10 -27.52 -3.65
CA TRP A 588 32.26 -28.07 -2.60
C TRP A 588 30.89 -27.41 -2.65
N GLY A 589 29.85 -28.20 -2.91
CA GLY A 589 28.47 -27.76 -2.79
C GLY A 589 28.11 -27.44 -1.35
N ILE A 590 27.70 -26.20 -1.07
CA ILE A 590 27.25 -25.77 0.26
C ILE A 590 25.74 -25.95 0.35
N ASN A 591 25.01 -25.49 -0.68
CA ASN A 591 23.57 -25.65 -0.81
C ASN A 591 23.15 -25.53 -2.29
N TRP A 592 21.86 -25.33 -2.58
CA TRP A 592 21.33 -25.26 -3.95
C TRP A 592 21.83 -24.05 -4.77
N HIS A 593 22.27 -22.96 -4.13
CA HIS A 593 22.72 -21.73 -4.81
C HIS A 593 24.21 -21.40 -4.58
N MET A 594 24.83 -21.88 -3.50
CA MET A 594 26.21 -21.57 -3.11
C MET A 594 27.16 -22.78 -3.18
N ALA A 595 28.37 -22.55 -3.67
CA ALA A 595 29.49 -23.47 -3.58
C ALA A 595 30.79 -22.72 -3.23
N ALA A 596 31.65 -23.35 -2.44
CA ALA A 596 33.05 -22.94 -2.31
C ALA A 596 33.89 -23.63 -3.39
N PHE A 597 35.01 -23.02 -3.79
CA PHE A 597 35.98 -23.64 -4.69
C PHE A 597 37.41 -23.30 -4.30
N ALA A 598 38.33 -24.18 -4.68
CA ALA A 598 39.77 -23.98 -4.61
C ALA A 598 40.40 -24.32 -5.96
N GLN A 599 41.42 -23.56 -6.34
CA GLN A 599 42.31 -23.87 -7.46
C GLN A 599 43.75 -23.76 -6.98
N LEU A 600 44.54 -24.77 -7.30
CA LEU A 600 45.98 -24.83 -7.10
C LEU A 600 46.63 -25.10 -8.46
N SER A 601 47.73 -24.42 -8.78
CA SER A 601 48.49 -24.69 -10.02
C SER A 601 49.94 -24.28 -9.86
N SER A 602 50.85 -24.93 -10.60
CA SER A 602 52.29 -24.67 -10.54
C SER A 602 52.81 -24.41 -11.95
N PRO A 603 52.89 -23.14 -12.38
CA PRO A 603 53.35 -22.79 -13.73
C PRO A 603 54.80 -23.20 -13.96
N ASP A 604 55.07 -23.84 -15.09
CA ASP A 604 56.41 -24.11 -15.59
C ASP A 604 56.63 -23.32 -16.88
N LEU A 605 57.58 -22.39 -16.85
CA LEU A 605 57.64 -21.28 -17.81
C LEU A 605 58.99 -21.24 -18.54
N TYR A 606 58.94 -21.23 -19.86
CA TYR A 606 60.08 -21.10 -20.75
C TYR A 606 60.01 -19.77 -21.51
N GLY A 607 61.14 -19.10 -21.70
CA GLY A 607 61.27 -17.86 -22.46
C GLY A 607 62.61 -17.80 -23.20
N ALA A 608 62.62 -17.19 -24.39
CA ALA A 608 63.82 -17.10 -25.21
C ALA A 608 64.70 -15.88 -24.86
N GLN A 609 65.98 -15.97 -25.20
CA GLN A 609 66.99 -14.95 -24.97
C GLN A 609 66.75 -13.68 -25.82
N PRO A 610 67.30 -12.51 -25.42
CA PRO A 610 67.15 -11.27 -26.18
C PRO A 610 67.75 -11.38 -27.59
N THR A 611 67.02 -10.90 -28.59
CA THR A 611 67.53 -10.73 -29.96
C THR A 611 68.27 -9.40 -30.11
N SER A 612 69.03 -9.22 -31.21
CA SER A 612 69.79 -8.00 -31.48
C SER A 612 68.95 -6.71 -31.47
N GLY A 613 67.66 -6.78 -31.82
CA GLY A 613 66.73 -5.65 -31.75
C GLY A 613 66.16 -5.37 -30.34
N GLN A 614 66.45 -6.22 -29.35
CA GLN A 614 66.03 -6.07 -27.95
C GLN A 614 67.19 -5.57 -27.07
N LEU A 615 68.44 -5.70 -27.54
CA LEU A 615 69.66 -5.22 -26.90
C LEU A 615 69.93 -3.73 -27.18
N PRO A 616 70.75 -3.03 -26.35
CA PRO A 616 71.03 -1.62 -26.55
C PRO A 616 71.92 -1.36 -27.77
N ALA A 617 71.45 -0.49 -28.67
CA ALA A 617 72.26 0.14 -29.71
C ALA A 617 72.52 1.62 -29.36
N PHE A 618 73.61 2.20 -29.86
CA PHE A 618 73.98 3.59 -29.60
C PHE A 618 73.89 4.44 -30.86
N ILE A 619 73.44 5.69 -30.73
CA ILE A 619 73.23 6.59 -31.88
C ILE A 619 74.55 7.11 -32.45
N ASN A 620 75.53 7.37 -31.56
CA ASN A 620 76.77 8.09 -31.88
C ASN A 620 78.03 7.19 -31.85
N ALA A 621 77.86 5.87 -31.81
CA ALA A 621 78.97 4.93 -31.63
C ALA A 621 78.67 3.58 -32.27
N ALA A 622 79.69 2.96 -32.89
CA ALA A 622 79.62 1.54 -33.22
C ALA A 622 79.65 0.73 -31.91
N SER A 623 78.74 -0.23 -31.78
CA SER A 623 78.53 -0.97 -30.54
C SER A 623 78.26 -2.45 -30.75
N SER A 624 78.85 -3.30 -29.91
CA SER A 624 78.38 -4.67 -29.69
C SER A 624 77.61 -4.74 -28.36
N ALA A 625 76.62 -5.62 -28.29
CA ALA A 625 75.87 -5.88 -27.07
C ALA A 625 75.54 -7.37 -26.97
N THR A 626 75.54 -7.88 -25.75
CA THR A 626 75.03 -9.20 -25.38
C THR A 626 74.13 -9.05 -24.14
N GLY A 627 73.13 -9.90 -24.04
CA GLY A 627 72.25 -9.99 -22.88
C GLY A 627 71.97 -11.45 -22.57
N ASN A 628 71.87 -11.77 -21.28
CA ASN A 628 71.45 -13.08 -20.81
C ASN A 628 70.35 -12.88 -19.77
N ALA A 629 69.15 -13.34 -20.10
CA ALA A 629 67.95 -13.26 -19.28
C ALA A 629 67.60 -14.65 -18.70
N THR A 630 66.85 -14.67 -17.60
CA THR A 630 66.25 -15.90 -17.07
C THR A 630 65.40 -16.58 -18.16
N GLY A 631 65.76 -17.79 -18.60
CA GLY A 631 65.10 -18.49 -19.72
C GLY A 631 64.17 -19.65 -19.34
N HIS A 632 64.24 -20.14 -18.10
CA HIS A 632 63.36 -21.18 -17.57
C HIS A 632 63.08 -20.92 -16.09
N VAL A 633 61.81 -21.05 -15.68
CA VAL A 633 61.36 -20.89 -14.29
C VAL A 633 60.18 -21.84 -14.00
N TRP A 634 60.43 -22.87 -13.19
CA TRP A 634 59.35 -23.62 -12.54
C TRP A 634 58.91 -22.87 -11.28
N GLN A 635 57.67 -22.39 -11.27
CA GLN A 635 57.12 -21.58 -10.19
C GLN A 635 56.47 -22.44 -9.08
N THR A 636 56.70 -22.03 -7.83
CA THR A 636 55.99 -22.59 -6.67
C THR A 636 54.48 -22.33 -6.75
N PRO A 637 53.63 -23.20 -6.17
CA PRO A 637 52.20 -23.19 -6.52
C PRO A 637 51.46 -21.89 -6.20
N GLN A 638 50.77 -21.35 -7.20
CA GLN A 638 49.74 -20.32 -7.00
C GLN A 638 48.44 -20.95 -6.55
N PHE A 639 47.69 -20.25 -5.69
CA PHE A 639 46.37 -20.71 -5.25
C PHE A 639 45.31 -19.61 -5.30
N LEU A 640 44.06 -20.05 -5.43
CA LEU A 640 42.87 -19.21 -5.40
C LEU A 640 41.77 -19.94 -4.63
N LEU A 641 41.23 -19.30 -3.58
CA LEU A 641 40.07 -19.78 -2.83
C LEU A 641 38.89 -18.84 -3.09
N GLY A 642 37.67 -19.37 -3.20
CA GLY A 642 36.52 -18.53 -3.48
C GLY A 642 35.17 -19.17 -3.21
N VAL A 643 34.13 -18.36 -3.38
CA VAL A 643 32.72 -18.73 -3.25
C VAL A 643 31.98 -18.21 -4.48
N ASP A 644 31.07 -19.03 -4.99
CA ASP A 644 30.20 -18.74 -6.12
C ASP A 644 28.75 -18.93 -5.65
N ASN A 645 27.91 -17.93 -5.89
CA ASN A 645 26.47 -17.91 -5.63
C ASN A 645 25.69 -17.73 -6.93
N ARG A 646 24.63 -18.50 -7.13
CA ARG A 646 23.79 -18.50 -8.34
C ARG A 646 22.32 -18.65 -7.96
N GLU A 647 21.63 -17.52 -7.90
CA GLU A 647 20.17 -17.43 -7.79
C GLU A 647 19.59 -17.00 -9.15
N PRO A 648 18.35 -17.37 -9.52
CA PRO A 648 17.82 -17.17 -10.88
C PRO A 648 17.85 -15.74 -11.45
N HIS A 649 18.03 -14.73 -10.60
CA HIS A 649 18.07 -13.31 -11.00
C HIS A 649 19.39 -12.60 -10.64
N GLN A 650 20.27 -13.25 -9.86
CA GLN A 650 21.56 -12.70 -9.47
C GLN A 650 22.59 -13.80 -9.21
N HIS A 651 23.75 -13.70 -9.85
CA HIS A 651 24.92 -14.51 -9.56
C HIS A 651 26.02 -13.62 -9.00
N TRP A 652 26.85 -14.13 -8.09
CA TRP A 652 28.10 -13.47 -7.71
C TRP A 652 29.20 -14.49 -7.48
N ARG A 653 30.45 -14.12 -7.79
CA ARG A 653 31.63 -14.96 -7.56
C ARG A 653 32.72 -14.10 -6.93
N ALA A 654 33.15 -14.48 -5.73
CA ALA A 654 34.24 -13.84 -5.00
C ALA A 654 35.40 -14.84 -4.86
N ALA A 655 36.63 -14.38 -5.06
CA ALA A 655 37.82 -15.22 -5.02
C ALA A 655 39.04 -14.39 -4.59
N LEU A 656 39.85 -14.93 -3.69
CA LEU A 656 41.10 -14.35 -3.22
C LEU A 656 42.16 -15.43 -3.10
N GLY A 657 43.42 -15.07 -3.32
CA GLY A 657 44.53 -15.99 -3.29
C GLY A 657 45.86 -15.28 -3.54
N TRP A 658 46.90 -16.07 -3.74
CA TRP A 658 48.24 -15.57 -4.03
C TRP A 658 48.69 -16.08 -5.39
N THR A 659 49.33 -15.20 -6.17
CA THR A 659 50.10 -15.61 -7.34
C THR A 659 51.27 -16.47 -6.87
N SER A 660 51.85 -17.21 -7.80
CA SER A 660 53.18 -17.77 -7.58
C SER A 660 54.14 -16.65 -7.19
N PRO A 661 55.05 -16.88 -6.24
CA PRO A 661 56.28 -16.11 -6.10
C PRO A 661 56.95 -15.95 -7.45
N SER A 662 57.12 -14.69 -7.85
CA SER A 662 57.84 -14.33 -9.07
C SER A 662 59.34 -14.47 -8.79
N GLY A 663 60.13 -14.81 -9.81
CA GLY A 663 61.59 -14.95 -9.68
C GLY A 663 62.32 -13.67 -9.24
N ILE A 664 61.59 -12.55 -9.15
CA ILE A 664 62.07 -11.22 -8.77
C ILE A 664 61.38 -10.64 -7.51
N GLY A 665 60.51 -11.41 -6.85
CA GLY A 665 59.77 -10.95 -5.67
C GLY A 665 58.59 -11.87 -5.30
N GLY A 666 58.32 -11.99 -4.00
CA GLY A 666 57.34 -12.93 -3.45
C GLY A 666 55.91 -12.80 -3.99
N GLY A 667 55.11 -13.87 -3.80
CA GLY A 667 53.75 -13.98 -4.35
C GLY A 667 52.85 -12.85 -3.89
N THR A 668 52.13 -12.23 -4.82
CA THR A 668 51.24 -11.09 -4.52
C THR A 668 49.78 -11.54 -4.49
N VAL A 669 48.92 -10.76 -3.83
CA VAL A 669 47.49 -11.06 -3.78
C VAL A 669 46.89 -10.98 -5.18
N GLN A 670 46.16 -12.02 -5.57
CA GLN A 670 45.29 -12.09 -6.74
C GLN A 670 43.84 -12.34 -6.31
N GLY A 671 42.89 -12.02 -7.18
CA GLY A 671 41.49 -12.23 -6.89
C GLY A 671 40.52 -11.76 -7.97
N LEU A 672 39.26 -12.16 -7.79
CA LEU A 672 38.13 -11.82 -8.64
C LEU A 672 36.93 -11.50 -7.75
N LEU A 673 36.24 -10.40 -8.01
CA LEU A 673 34.86 -10.19 -7.59
C LEU A 673 34.01 -9.96 -8.83
N ARG A 674 32.98 -10.77 -9.04
CA ARG A 674 31.97 -10.61 -10.11
C ARG A 674 30.58 -10.54 -9.50
N TYR A 675 29.75 -9.64 -10.01
CA TYR A 675 28.30 -9.66 -9.83
C TYR A 675 27.63 -9.67 -11.21
N THR A 676 26.65 -10.56 -11.41
CA THR A 676 25.88 -10.69 -12.65
C THR A 676 24.38 -10.66 -12.35
N PHE A 677 23.67 -9.67 -12.89
CA PHE A 677 22.22 -9.52 -12.82
C PHE A 677 21.53 -10.14 -14.04
N ILE A 678 20.43 -10.86 -13.81
CA ILE A 678 19.66 -11.60 -14.84
C ILE A 678 18.18 -11.18 -14.78
N PRO A 679 17.74 -10.20 -15.60
CA PRO A 679 16.34 -9.78 -15.64
C PRO A 679 15.39 -10.88 -16.18
N SER A 680 14.52 -11.36 -15.28
CA SER A 680 13.57 -12.49 -15.34
C SER A 680 12.72 -12.69 -16.60
N HIS A 681 12.63 -11.72 -17.50
CA HIS A 681 11.70 -11.73 -18.64
C HIS A 681 12.37 -11.72 -20.02
N SER A 682 13.71 -11.68 -20.08
CA SER A 682 14.43 -11.50 -21.35
C SER A 682 15.45 -12.59 -21.68
N GLY A 683 16.06 -13.22 -20.67
CA GLY A 683 17.27 -14.05 -20.87
C GLY A 683 18.52 -13.25 -21.25
N SER A 684 18.46 -11.92 -21.12
CA SER A 684 19.62 -11.05 -21.11
C SER A 684 20.34 -11.14 -19.76
N ASN A 685 21.62 -10.80 -19.71
CA ASN A 685 22.35 -10.62 -18.46
C ASN A 685 23.32 -9.43 -18.53
N TRP A 686 23.65 -8.90 -17.36
CA TRP A 686 24.57 -7.77 -17.19
C TRP A 686 25.50 -8.09 -16.03
N SER A 687 26.80 -7.89 -16.18
CA SER A 687 27.76 -8.17 -15.11
C SER A 687 28.82 -7.11 -14.99
N VAL A 688 29.29 -6.91 -13.76
CA VAL A 688 30.44 -6.08 -13.42
C VAL A 688 31.45 -6.94 -12.67
N HIS A 689 32.74 -6.67 -12.88
CA HIS A 689 33.81 -7.39 -12.20
C HIS A 689 35.02 -6.51 -11.84
N LEU A 690 35.65 -6.87 -10.74
CA LEU A 690 36.98 -6.45 -10.33
C LEU A 690 37.90 -7.66 -10.44
N LEU A 691 39.03 -7.54 -11.12
CA LEU A 691 40.01 -8.62 -11.31
C LEU A 691 41.40 -8.09 -10.99
N ARG A 692 42.17 -8.85 -10.20
CA ARG A 692 43.61 -8.65 -10.02
C ARG A 692 44.33 -9.97 -10.30
N ASN A 693 45.11 -10.04 -11.36
CA ASN A 693 45.86 -11.23 -11.76
C ASN A 693 47.15 -10.90 -12.53
N SER A 694 48.04 -11.87 -12.68
CA SER A 694 49.29 -11.72 -13.45
C SER A 694 49.01 -11.57 -14.96
N VAL A 695 49.85 -10.81 -15.65
CA VAL A 695 49.83 -10.67 -17.11
C VAL A 695 50.61 -11.83 -17.71
N ARG A 696 49.89 -12.86 -18.14
CA ARG A 696 50.42 -14.05 -18.82
C ARG A 696 50.52 -13.76 -20.32
N GLN A 697 51.70 -13.36 -20.79
CA GLN A 697 51.99 -13.10 -22.22
C GLN A 697 53.47 -13.33 -22.57
N THR A 698 54.38 -13.00 -21.66
CA THR A 698 55.82 -13.29 -21.77
C THR A 698 56.37 -13.69 -20.39
N LEU A 699 57.54 -14.31 -20.35
CA LEU A 699 58.20 -14.63 -19.07
C LEU A 699 58.48 -13.35 -18.25
N LEU A 700 58.87 -12.26 -18.93
CA LEU A 700 59.00 -10.92 -18.35
C LEU A 700 57.66 -10.39 -17.79
N SER A 701 56.55 -10.53 -18.52
CA SER A 701 55.25 -10.02 -18.04
C SER A 701 54.68 -10.87 -16.90
N TYR A 702 54.92 -12.19 -16.90
CA TYR A 702 54.35 -13.10 -15.89
C TYR A 702 55.26 -13.22 -14.66
N ASN A 703 56.47 -13.72 -14.83
CA ASN A 703 57.43 -13.96 -13.74
C ASN A 703 58.34 -12.75 -13.46
N GLY A 704 58.53 -11.88 -14.45
CA GLY A 704 59.69 -11.01 -14.47
C GLY A 704 60.98 -11.77 -14.76
N VAL A 705 62.05 -11.02 -15.04
CA VAL A 705 63.37 -11.56 -15.32
C VAL A 705 64.43 -10.80 -14.55
N GLN A 706 65.55 -11.48 -14.31
CA GLN A 706 66.85 -10.83 -14.13
C GLN A 706 67.59 -10.93 -15.46
N GLU A 707 68.05 -9.80 -15.99
CA GLU A 707 68.92 -9.73 -17.17
C GLU A 707 70.24 -9.05 -16.82
N HIS A 708 71.33 -9.56 -17.38
CA HIS A 708 72.64 -8.92 -17.36
C HIS A 708 72.97 -8.46 -18.77
N ILE A 709 72.80 -7.17 -19.03
CA ILE A 709 73.13 -6.55 -20.31
C ILE A 709 74.57 -6.07 -20.26
N HIS A 710 75.37 -6.51 -21.22
CA HIS A 710 76.76 -6.09 -21.42
C HIS A 710 76.88 -5.47 -22.81
N ALA A 711 77.19 -4.17 -22.88
CA ALA A 711 77.34 -3.46 -24.15
C ALA A 711 78.64 -2.68 -24.21
N THR A 712 79.36 -2.77 -25.32
CA THR A 712 80.64 -2.08 -25.53
C THR A 712 80.51 -1.13 -26.71
N ALA A 713 80.81 0.15 -26.48
CA ALA A 713 80.73 1.22 -27.48
C ALA A 713 81.94 2.16 -27.32
N ASN A 714 82.65 2.48 -28.41
CA ASN A 714 83.89 3.29 -28.39
C ASN A 714 84.94 2.81 -27.36
N GLY A 715 85.02 1.50 -27.09
CA GLY A 715 85.92 0.91 -26.09
C GLY A 715 85.49 1.08 -24.63
N GLN A 716 84.38 1.78 -24.36
CA GLN A 716 83.74 1.85 -23.05
C GLN A 716 82.74 0.70 -22.89
N SER A 717 82.67 0.09 -21.71
CA SER A 717 81.72 -0.98 -21.39
C SER A 717 80.62 -0.50 -20.44
N LEU A 718 79.37 -0.77 -20.80
CA LEU A 718 78.16 -0.51 -20.04
C LEU A 718 77.58 -1.84 -19.57
N ASN A 719 77.59 -2.06 -18.25
CA ASN A 719 77.02 -3.23 -17.61
C ASN A 719 75.73 -2.83 -16.87
N ILE A 720 74.58 -3.36 -17.31
CA ILE A 720 73.28 -3.12 -16.67
C ILE A 720 72.73 -4.45 -16.16
N PRO A 721 73.03 -4.85 -14.91
CA PRO A 721 72.23 -5.83 -14.20
C PRO A 721 70.89 -5.19 -13.84
N TYR A 722 69.78 -5.75 -14.30
CA TYR A 722 68.45 -5.26 -13.92
C TYR A 722 67.44 -6.38 -13.68
N THR A 723 66.45 -6.08 -12.84
CA THR A 723 65.49 -7.05 -12.31
C THR A 723 64.11 -6.41 -12.32
N TRP A 724 63.21 -6.85 -13.21
CA TRP A 724 61.93 -6.17 -13.47
C TRP A 724 60.89 -7.07 -14.16
N GLY A 725 59.64 -6.59 -14.22
CA GLY A 725 58.51 -7.29 -14.80
C GLY A 725 57.48 -7.69 -13.74
N ALA A 726 57.08 -8.96 -13.72
CA ALA A 726 56.06 -9.50 -12.81
C ALA A 726 54.79 -8.62 -12.80
N ALA A 727 54.25 -8.38 -14.00
CA ALA A 727 53.18 -7.43 -14.22
C ALA A 727 51.83 -8.00 -13.73
N MET A 728 51.15 -7.21 -12.91
CA MET A 728 49.81 -7.44 -12.39
C MET A 728 48.82 -6.50 -13.08
N ARG A 729 47.81 -7.09 -13.71
CA ARG A 729 46.64 -6.39 -14.24
C ARG A 729 45.66 -6.16 -13.09
N ASN A 730 45.31 -4.91 -12.84
CA ASN A 730 44.17 -4.52 -11.99
C ASN A 730 43.08 -4.00 -12.95
N GLN A 731 41.97 -4.72 -13.06
CA GLN A 731 40.94 -4.48 -14.07
C GLN A 731 39.57 -4.26 -13.44
N VAL A 732 38.93 -3.14 -13.78
CA VAL A 732 37.48 -2.95 -13.62
C VAL A 732 36.83 -3.32 -14.95
N GLY A 733 35.75 -4.08 -14.93
CA GLY A 733 35.07 -4.50 -16.15
C GLY A 733 33.56 -4.53 -16.04
N ALA A 734 32.92 -4.41 -17.19
CA ALA A 734 31.50 -4.62 -17.41
C ALA A 734 31.30 -5.50 -18.65
N SER A 735 30.27 -6.34 -18.65
CA SER A 735 29.81 -7.05 -19.85
C SER A 735 28.31 -7.25 -19.83
N GLY A 736 27.70 -7.24 -21.01
CA GLY A 736 26.27 -7.44 -21.21
C GLY A 736 26.01 -8.41 -22.36
N TYR A 737 25.03 -9.27 -22.16
CA TYR A 737 24.39 -10.07 -23.20
C TYR A 737 22.93 -9.67 -23.31
N LEU A 738 22.48 -9.22 -24.48
CA LEU A 738 21.07 -8.96 -24.77
C LEU A 738 20.53 -10.05 -25.71
N SER A 739 19.48 -10.76 -25.28
CA SER A 739 18.79 -11.70 -26.14
C SER A 739 17.84 -10.98 -27.08
N GLY A 740 17.90 -11.28 -28.38
CA GLY A 740 17.00 -10.71 -29.40
C GLY A 740 15.53 -11.07 -29.24
N GLY A 741 15.22 -12.07 -28.41
CA GLY A 741 13.86 -12.56 -28.19
C GLY A 741 13.20 -12.98 -29.50
N LYS A 742 12.24 -12.18 -29.98
CA LYS A 742 11.49 -12.42 -31.22
C LYS A 742 12.25 -12.05 -32.50
N HIS A 743 13.34 -11.29 -32.40
CA HIS A 743 14.05 -10.73 -33.56
C HIS A 743 15.32 -11.51 -33.97
N GLY A 744 15.63 -12.63 -33.31
CA GLY A 744 16.81 -13.48 -33.58
C GLY A 744 18.15 -12.89 -33.09
N TRP A 745 18.42 -11.62 -33.39
CA TRP A 745 19.70 -10.93 -33.14
C TRP A 745 20.06 -10.81 -31.66
N SER A 746 21.13 -11.48 -31.25
CA SER A 746 21.72 -11.34 -29.92
C SER A 746 22.87 -10.34 -29.92
N TYR A 747 22.93 -9.48 -28.92
CA TYR A 747 23.99 -8.47 -28.79
C TYR A 747 24.91 -8.82 -27.63
N ILE A 748 26.21 -8.68 -27.85
CA ILE A 748 27.27 -8.93 -26.86
C ILE A 748 28.08 -7.64 -26.74
N GLY A 749 28.36 -7.21 -25.52
CA GLY A 749 29.26 -6.09 -25.26
C GLY A 749 30.13 -6.34 -24.04
N THR A 750 31.41 -5.98 -24.13
CA THR A 750 32.34 -5.93 -22.98
C THR A 750 33.06 -4.58 -22.96
N LEU A 751 33.41 -4.12 -21.75
CA LEU A 751 34.31 -3.00 -21.52
C LEU A 751 35.23 -3.37 -20.36
N HIS A 752 36.53 -3.23 -20.55
CA HIS A 752 37.55 -3.45 -19.54
C HIS A 752 38.40 -2.19 -19.41
N LEU A 753 38.59 -1.70 -18.18
CA LEU A 753 39.49 -0.62 -17.84
C LEU A 753 40.62 -1.20 -16.98
N ASN A 754 41.85 -1.02 -17.42
CA ASN A 754 43.03 -1.71 -16.90
C ASN A 754 44.06 -0.71 -16.34
N ALA A 755 44.60 -1.04 -15.17
CA ALA A 755 45.81 -0.45 -14.61
C ALA A 755 46.83 -1.59 -14.40
N ILE A 756 47.86 -1.65 -15.25
CA ILE A 756 48.91 -2.67 -15.18
C ILE A 756 50.10 -2.09 -14.42
N THR A 757 50.46 -2.77 -13.32
CA THR A 757 51.53 -2.42 -12.37
C THR A 757 52.52 -3.57 -12.28
N GLY A 758 53.80 -3.36 -11.97
CA GLY A 758 54.74 -4.47 -11.73
C GLY A 758 56.02 -4.00 -11.05
N GLN A 759 56.96 -4.91 -10.84
CA GLN A 759 58.26 -4.59 -10.25
C GLN A 759 59.11 -3.82 -11.28
N ASN A 760 59.61 -2.65 -10.87
CA ASN A 760 60.53 -1.81 -11.66
C ASN A 760 60.03 -1.41 -13.07
N ILE A 761 58.72 -1.51 -13.35
CA ILE A 761 58.09 -1.05 -14.59
C ILE A 761 57.17 0.14 -14.35
N GLN A 762 56.99 1.00 -15.35
CA GLN A 762 56.04 2.11 -15.24
C GLN A 762 54.59 1.61 -15.33
N THR A 763 53.73 2.07 -14.41
CA THR A 763 52.29 1.81 -14.45
C THR A 763 51.69 2.26 -15.79
N ASN A 764 50.97 1.37 -16.45
CA ASN A 764 50.31 1.62 -17.71
C ASN A 764 48.79 1.52 -17.55
N TYR A 765 48.05 2.42 -18.18
CA TYR A 765 46.59 2.43 -18.16
C TYR A 765 46.07 2.14 -19.56
N GLY A 766 44.99 1.40 -19.67
CA GLY A 766 44.39 1.09 -20.97
C GLY A 766 42.94 0.64 -20.86
N ALA A 767 42.28 0.56 -22.01
CA ALA A 767 40.90 0.09 -22.15
C ALA A 767 40.81 -0.92 -23.30
N SER A 768 39.93 -1.91 -23.16
CA SER A 768 39.53 -2.77 -24.27
C SER A 768 38.03 -3.06 -24.28
N THR A 769 37.50 -3.32 -25.47
CA THR A 769 36.07 -3.60 -25.70
C THR A 769 35.89 -4.65 -26.79
N TYR A 770 34.92 -5.53 -26.60
CA TYR A 770 34.41 -6.42 -27.63
C TYR A 770 32.92 -6.18 -27.81
N LEU A 771 32.50 -5.87 -29.03
CA LEU A 771 31.10 -5.74 -29.42
C LEU A 771 30.78 -6.79 -30.49
N ALA A 772 29.63 -7.46 -30.40
CA ALA A 772 29.16 -8.37 -31.45
C ALA A 772 27.64 -8.40 -31.57
N VAL A 773 27.16 -8.63 -32.79
CA VAL A 773 25.74 -8.67 -33.14
C VAL A 773 25.49 -9.95 -33.94
N MET A 774 24.94 -10.97 -33.29
CA MET A 774 24.95 -12.36 -33.74
C MET A 774 23.53 -12.85 -34.10
N HIS A 775 23.33 -13.40 -35.29
CA HIS A 775 22.06 -14.01 -35.72
C HIS A 775 22.17 -15.55 -35.77
N PRO A 776 21.15 -16.31 -35.32
CA PRO A 776 21.11 -17.75 -35.54
C PRO A 776 20.95 -18.06 -37.03
N VAL A 777 21.88 -18.81 -37.61
CA VAL A 777 21.83 -19.24 -39.02
C VAL A 777 21.40 -20.71 -39.17
N TYR A 778 21.59 -21.52 -38.12
CA TYR A 778 21.08 -22.88 -38.05
C TYR A 778 20.70 -23.25 -36.61
N THR A 779 19.54 -23.87 -36.45
CA THR A 779 19.02 -24.38 -35.18
C THR A 779 18.36 -25.72 -35.45
N GLY A 780 18.87 -26.80 -34.86
CA GLY A 780 18.40 -28.16 -35.12
C GLY A 780 18.52 -29.06 -33.89
N PRO A 781 18.12 -30.34 -33.99
CA PRO A 781 18.28 -31.31 -32.90
C PRO A 781 19.75 -31.38 -32.48
N GLY A 782 20.06 -30.99 -31.24
CA GLY A 782 21.43 -30.95 -30.75
C GLY A 782 22.34 -29.87 -31.38
N TRP A 783 21.83 -28.87 -32.11
CA TRP A 783 22.66 -27.87 -32.82
C TRP A 783 22.18 -26.42 -32.68
N TRP A 784 23.14 -25.51 -32.47
CA TRP A 784 22.95 -24.05 -32.56
C TRP A 784 24.16 -23.39 -33.20
N VAL A 785 23.95 -22.68 -34.31
CA VAL A 785 24.98 -21.93 -35.03
C VAL A 785 24.54 -20.47 -35.19
N THR A 786 25.39 -19.55 -34.74
CA THR A 786 25.21 -18.10 -34.90
C THR A 786 26.36 -17.47 -35.66
N VAL A 787 26.05 -16.52 -36.54
CA VAL A 787 27.02 -15.74 -37.31
C VAL A 787 26.66 -14.25 -37.24
N GLY A 788 27.64 -13.36 -37.26
CA GLY A 788 27.39 -11.93 -37.37
C GLY A 788 28.64 -11.05 -37.18
N PRO A 789 28.52 -9.74 -37.45
CA PRO A 789 29.62 -8.79 -37.29
C PRO A 789 30.03 -8.60 -35.83
N SER A 790 31.32 -8.38 -35.63
CA SER A 790 31.95 -8.07 -34.35
C SER A 790 33.07 -7.04 -34.51
N LEU A 791 33.46 -6.42 -33.40
CA LEU A 791 34.56 -5.47 -33.30
C LEU A 791 35.29 -5.72 -31.98
N TYR A 792 36.58 -6.03 -32.06
CA TYR A 792 37.49 -5.88 -30.93
C TYR A 792 38.25 -4.55 -31.07
N ALA A 793 38.45 -3.83 -29.97
CA ALA A 793 39.30 -2.65 -29.94
C ALA A 793 39.99 -2.49 -28.58
N GLU A 794 41.23 -2.01 -28.58
CA GLU A 794 41.96 -1.68 -27.37
C GLU A 794 42.93 -0.50 -27.53
N THR A 795 43.29 0.13 -26.42
CA THR A 795 44.16 1.30 -26.34
C THR A 795 44.87 1.35 -24.99
N TYR A 796 46.14 1.77 -24.99
CA TYR A 796 46.96 1.97 -23.80
C TYR A 796 47.71 3.30 -23.86
N ALA A 797 47.89 3.92 -22.69
CA ALA A 797 48.56 5.21 -22.55
C ALA A 797 50.06 5.16 -22.90
N ARG A 798 50.68 3.97 -22.85
CA ARG A 798 52.09 3.72 -23.15
C ARG A 798 52.23 2.41 -23.90
N ASN A 799 53.19 2.33 -24.82
CA ASN A 799 53.63 1.05 -25.36
C ASN A 799 54.58 0.40 -24.34
N ALA A 800 54.22 -0.80 -23.87
CA ALA A 800 54.99 -1.60 -22.94
C ALA A 800 55.34 -2.99 -23.49
N SER A 801 55.23 -3.19 -24.83
CA SER A 801 55.59 -4.45 -25.48
C SER A 801 57.09 -4.65 -25.68
N PHE A 802 57.89 -3.61 -25.46
CA PHE A 802 59.36 -3.71 -25.43
C PHE A 802 59.81 -4.58 -24.24
N THR A 803 60.96 -5.23 -24.38
CA THR A 803 61.47 -6.21 -23.41
C THR A 803 62.68 -5.72 -22.62
N SER A 804 63.10 -4.46 -22.80
CA SER A 804 64.26 -3.85 -22.15
C SER A 804 63.93 -3.28 -20.75
N PRO A 805 64.96 -2.95 -19.93
CA PRO A 805 64.81 -2.49 -18.55
C PRO A 805 63.74 -1.42 -18.32
N GLY A 806 62.68 -1.82 -17.61
CA GLY A 806 61.58 -0.93 -17.22
C GLY A 806 60.33 -0.97 -18.09
N TYR A 807 60.31 -1.78 -19.15
CA TYR A 807 59.10 -2.15 -19.88
C TYR A 807 58.57 -3.51 -19.43
N GLY A 808 57.29 -3.77 -19.71
CA GLY A 808 56.58 -4.94 -19.16
C GLY A 808 56.56 -6.19 -20.05
N GLY A 809 57.08 -6.13 -21.28
CA GLY A 809 57.03 -7.24 -22.23
C GLY A 809 55.60 -7.70 -22.56
N TYR A 810 54.59 -6.83 -22.53
CA TYR A 810 53.20 -7.18 -22.83
C TYR A 810 52.60 -6.29 -23.90
N PHE A 811 51.74 -6.88 -24.73
CA PHE A 811 51.06 -6.18 -25.81
C PHE A 811 50.15 -5.09 -25.26
N SER A 812 50.39 -3.85 -25.68
CA SER A 812 49.72 -2.65 -25.18
C SER A 812 49.77 -1.52 -26.21
N PRO A 813 48.99 -1.63 -27.31
CA PRO A 813 49.01 -0.64 -28.38
C PRO A 813 48.31 0.66 -27.99
N GLN A 814 48.77 1.79 -28.52
CA GLN A 814 48.09 3.08 -28.38
C GLN A 814 46.75 3.09 -29.11
N MET A 815 46.65 2.38 -30.23
CA MET A 815 45.39 2.12 -30.91
C MET A 815 45.41 0.73 -31.55
N MET A 816 44.37 -0.05 -31.31
CA MET A 816 44.05 -1.23 -32.11
C MET A 816 42.55 -1.34 -32.33
N ALA A 817 42.15 -1.69 -33.56
CA ALA A 817 40.76 -1.97 -33.91
C ALA A 817 40.71 -3.11 -34.93
N GLN A 818 39.82 -4.07 -34.71
CA GLN A 818 39.66 -5.29 -35.51
C GLN A 818 38.16 -5.59 -35.74
N PRO A 819 37.49 -4.93 -36.72
CA PRO A 819 36.22 -5.42 -37.24
C PRO A 819 36.39 -6.82 -37.84
N SER A 820 35.51 -7.74 -37.44
CA SER A 820 35.57 -9.15 -37.82
C SER A 820 34.18 -9.71 -38.12
N LEU A 821 34.12 -10.75 -38.95
CA LEU A 821 32.99 -11.65 -39.01
C LEU A 821 33.21 -12.74 -37.95
N SER A 822 32.29 -12.83 -36.98
CA SER A 822 32.29 -13.88 -35.96
C SER A 822 31.28 -14.98 -36.30
N ALA A 823 31.67 -16.22 -36.04
CA ALA A 823 30.82 -17.40 -36.07
C ALA A 823 30.98 -18.17 -34.75
N SER A 824 29.90 -18.77 -34.27
CA SER A 824 29.96 -19.77 -33.20
C SER A 824 28.99 -20.90 -33.48
N ALA A 825 29.49 -22.13 -33.44
CA ALA A 825 28.74 -23.36 -33.63
C ALA A 825 28.81 -24.18 -32.34
N SER A 826 27.68 -24.75 -31.95
CA SER A 826 27.56 -25.54 -30.73
C SER A 826 26.78 -26.81 -31.05
N HIS A 827 27.33 -27.96 -30.68
CA HIS A 827 26.72 -29.27 -30.90
C HIS A 827 26.78 -30.13 -29.65
N TRP A 828 25.72 -30.91 -29.40
CA TRP A 828 25.46 -31.57 -28.15
C TRP A 828 24.77 -32.92 -28.39
N TRP A 829 25.14 -33.92 -27.62
CA TRP A 829 24.73 -35.32 -27.77
C TRP A 829 24.58 -35.98 -26.41
N GLN A 830 24.30 -37.30 -26.37
CA GLN A 830 24.16 -38.00 -25.09
C GLN A 830 25.49 -38.04 -24.33
N GLY A 831 25.55 -37.33 -23.20
CA GLY A 831 26.71 -37.31 -22.31
C GLY A 831 27.86 -36.37 -22.72
N GLY A 832 27.85 -35.74 -23.89
CA GLY A 832 28.88 -34.75 -24.26
C GLY A 832 28.39 -33.59 -25.11
N GLY A 833 29.24 -32.58 -25.26
CA GLY A 833 28.97 -31.40 -26.07
C GLY A 833 30.23 -30.62 -26.42
N ILE A 834 30.19 -29.95 -27.57
CA ILE A 834 31.25 -29.11 -28.12
C ILE A 834 30.75 -27.67 -28.32
N ASN A 835 31.61 -26.69 -28.04
CA ASN A 835 31.47 -25.34 -28.58
C ASN A 835 32.68 -25.01 -29.44
N MET A 836 32.41 -24.39 -30.57
CA MET A 836 33.40 -23.80 -31.46
C MET A 836 33.06 -22.33 -31.65
N SER A 837 34.07 -21.47 -31.67
CA SER A 837 33.93 -20.08 -32.08
C SER A 837 35.12 -19.68 -32.94
N ALA A 838 34.85 -18.92 -34.00
CA ALA A 838 35.85 -18.40 -34.91
C ALA A 838 35.55 -16.94 -35.24
N ALA A 839 36.58 -16.12 -35.34
CA ALA A 839 36.48 -14.75 -35.80
C ALA A 839 37.58 -14.50 -36.84
N ILE A 840 37.22 -13.85 -37.96
CA ILE A 840 38.17 -13.41 -38.98
C ILE A 840 37.86 -11.98 -39.39
N GLY A 841 38.88 -11.14 -39.46
CA GLY A 841 38.73 -9.71 -39.70
C GLY A 841 40.00 -9.04 -40.16
N TYR A 842 39.97 -7.72 -40.20
CA TYR A 842 41.12 -6.89 -40.56
C TYR A 842 41.48 -6.01 -39.37
N GLN A 843 42.73 -6.11 -38.90
CA GLN A 843 43.22 -5.35 -37.75
C GLN A 843 44.03 -4.15 -38.21
N TRP A 844 43.73 -2.96 -37.70
CA TRP A 844 44.65 -1.83 -37.69
C TRP A 844 45.32 -1.73 -36.33
N LEU A 845 46.62 -1.41 -36.33
CA LEU A 845 47.48 -1.37 -35.17
C LEU A 845 48.42 -0.15 -35.23
N HIS A 846 48.51 0.60 -34.13
CA HIS A 846 49.52 1.62 -33.91
C HIS A 846 50.17 1.46 -32.53
N GLN A 847 51.50 1.46 -32.51
CA GLN A 847 52.32 1.37 -31.32
C GLN A 847 53.34 2.52 -31.30
N GLY A 848 53.30 3.33 -30.26
CA GLY A 848 54.26 4.42 -30.05
C GLY A 848 55.65 3.90 -29.71
N GLY A 849 56.67 4.67 -30.12
CA GLY A 849 58.06 4.45 -29.74
C GLY A 849 58.36 4.84 -28.29
N GLY A 850 59.63 4.76 -27.89
CA GLY A 850 60.06 5.15 -26.55
C GLY A 850 61.58 5.03 -26.33
N PRO A 851 62.12 5.61 -25.25
CA PRO A 851 63.54 5.48 -24.90
C PRO A 851 63.88 4.02 -24.56
N TYR A 852 65.09 3.55 -24.87
CA TYR A 852 65.49 2.15 -24.63
C TYR A 852 65.22 1.67 -23.18
N LEU A 853 65.57 2.49 -22.18
CA LEU A 853 65.24 2.23 -20.78
C LEU A 853 63.86 2.82 -20.47
N GLY A 854 62.88 1.97 -20.13
CA GLY A 854 61.48 2.37 -19.92
C GLY A 854 61.22 3.07 -18.58
N PHE A 855 61.96 2.73 -17.52
CA PHE A 855 61.75 3.24 -16.17
C PHE A 855 62.53 4.55 -15.93
N SER A 856 61.85 5.63 -15.51
CA SER A 856 62.50 6.96 -15.40
C SER A 856 63.60 7.04 -14.32
N PRO A 857 63.43 6.47 -13.11
CA PRO A 857 64.52 6.44 -12.13
C PRO A 857 65.79 5.78 -12.67
N LEU A 858 65.67 4.66 -13.39
CA LEU A 858 66.81 3.98 -14.02
C LEU A 858 67.45 4.85 -15.10
N ARG A 859 66.65 5.54 -15.94
CA ARG A 859 67.19 6.55 -16.89
C ARG A 859 68.00 7.61 -16.15
N HIS A 860 67.45 8.24 -15.12
CA HIS A 860 68.15 9.31 -14.39
C HIS A 860 69.41 8.82 -13.67
N GLN A 861 69.49 7.55 -13.27
CA GLN A 861 70.70 6.93 -12.71
C GLN A 861 71.79 6.69 -13.77
N ILE A 862 71.43 6.23 -14.98
CA ILE A 862 72.38 5.82 -16.03
C ILE A 862 72.76 6.98 -16.97
N THR A 863 71.88 7.96 -17.21
CA THR A 863 72.14 9.11 -18.10
C THR A 863 73.46 9.84 -17.79
N PRO A 864 73.84 10.15 -16.53
CA PRO A 864 75.12 10.82 -16.25
C PRO A 864 76.35 10.02 -16.70
N GLN A 865 76.31 8.69 -16.57
CA GLN A 865 77.40 7.81 -17.00
C GLN A 865 77.52 7.79 -18.53
N LEU A 866 76.39 7.65 -19.22
CA LEU A 866 76.32 7.71 -20.68
C LEU A 866 76.83 9.06 -21.22
N SER A 867 76.36 10.18 -20.64
CA SER A 867 76.78 11.52 -21.04
C SER A 867 78.28 11.76 -20.80
N ALA A 868 78.84 11.27 -19.69
CA ALA A 868 80.28 11.36 -19.42
C ALA A 868 81.14 10.56 -20.44
N GLN A 869 80.57 9.51 -21.05
CA GLN A 869 81.21 8.71 -22.10
C GLN A 869 80.88 9.21 -23.52
N GLY A 870 80.11 10.30 -23.68
CA GLY A 870 79.63 10.79 -24.98
C GLY A 870 78.60 9.88 -25.68
N LEU A 871 78.06 8.91 -24.94
CA LEU A 871 77.16 7.87 -25.46
C LEU A 871 75.68 8.28 -25.31
N SER A 872 74.87 7.80 -26.25
CA SER A 872 73.40 7.94 -26.21
C SER A 872 72.75 6.69 -26.77
N LEU A 873 71.78 6.13 -26.03
CA LEU A 873 71.05 4.93 -26.40
C LEU A 873 69.98 5.24 -27.45
N SER A 874 69.91 4.41 -28.49
CA SER A 874 68.90 4.53 -29.55
C SER A 874 67.49 4.26 -29.00
N PRO A 875 66.50 5.13 -29.26
CA PRO A 875 65.11 4.86 -28.88
C PRO A 875 64.47 3.82 -29.80
N TYR A 876 63.46 3.13 -29.30
CA TYR A 876 62.53 2.38 -30.13
C TYR A 876 61.70 3.34 -30.99
N ALA A 877 61.66 3.08 -32.30
CA ALA A 877 60.78 3.76 -33.22
C ALA A 877 59.30 3.43 -32.93
N ALA A 878 58.40 4.32 -33.36
CA ALA A 878 56.97 3.99 -33.44
C ALA A 878 56.72 3.08 -34.64
N SER A 879 55.72 2.20 -34.53
CA SER A 879 55.27 1.34 -35.63
C SER A 879 53.76 1.49 -35.85
N SER A 880 53.36 1.26 -37.10
CA SER A 880 51.96 1.12 -37.51
C SER A 880 51.87 -0.04 -38.48
N GLY A 881 50.78 -0.80 -38.44
CA GLY A 881 50.58 -1.93 -39.32
C GLY A 881 49.12 -2.31 -39.43
N SER A 882 48.78 -3.02 -40.50
CA SER A 882 47.47 -3.64 -40.63
C SER A 882 47.54 -4.92 -41.45
N ASN A 883 46.80 -5.93 -41.02
CA ASN A 883 46.76 -7.24 -41.67
C ASN A 883 45.45 -7.96 -41.33
N ILE A 884 45.19 -9.07 -42.00
CA ILE A 884 44.17 -10.04 -41.59
C ILE A 884 44.54 -10.55 -40.18
N ALA A 885 43.54 -10.63 -39.31
CA ALA A 885 43.66 -11.15 -37.96
C ALA A 885 42.46 -12.06 -37.66
N GLY A 886 42.65 -13.04 -36.79
CA GLY A 886 41.57 -13.96 -36.44
C GLY A 886 41.90 -14.87 -35.27
N SER A 887 40.88 -15.57 -34.80
CA SER A 887 41.00 -16.59 -33.77
C SER A 887 40.03 -17.74 -33.99
N VAL A 888 40.38 -18.91 -33.46
CA VAL A 888 39.54 -20.10 -33.37
C VAL A 888 39.66 -20.63 -31.94
N ASN A 889 38.54 -20.97 -31.32
CA ASN A 889 38.47 -21.58 -30.00
C ASN A 889 37.53 -22.79 -30.08
N VAL A 890 37.95 -23.92 -29.52
CA VAL A 890 37.21 -25.19 -29.49
C VAL A 890 37.23 -25.74 -28.08
N VAL A 891 36.11 -26.28 -27.61
CA VAL A 891 36.02 -26.91 -26.29
C VAL A 891 35.02 -28.06 -26.31
N LEU A 892 35.33 -29.14 -25.59
CA LEU A 892 34.67 -30.44 -25.63
C LEU A 892 34.52 -31.03 -24.22
N THR A 893 33.29 -31.18 -23.73
CA THR A 893 33.00 -31.95 -22.50
C THR A 893 32.48 -33.32 -22.91
N GLN A 894 33.00 -34.38 -22.31
CA GLN A 894 32.46 -35.73 -22.44
C GLN A 894 32.36 -36.41 -21.07
N ARG A 895 31.17 -36.88 -20.70
CA ARG A 895 30.98 -37.76 -19.56
C ARG A 895 31.46 -39.17 -19.92
N ILE A 896 32.43 -39.69 -19.17
CA ILE A 896 33.00 -41.04 -19.37
C ILE A 896 32.25 -42.08 -18.52
N SER A 897 31.78 -41.72 -17.33
CA SER A 897 30.96 -42.60 -16.47
C SER A 897 29.94 -41.82 -15.63
N THR A 898 29.26 -42.46 -14.68
CA THR A 898 28.31 -41.77 -13.76
C THR A 898 28.92 -40.55 -13.05
N HIS A 899 30.21 -40.64 -12.68
CA HIS A 899 30.92 -39.62 -11.90
C HIS A 899 32.11 -38.98 -12.64
N TRP A 900 32.67 -39.63 -13.66
CA TRP A 900 33.85 -39.13 -14.40
C TRP A 900 33.48 -38.33 -15.65
N TYR A 901 34.09 -37.16 -15.80
CA TYR A 901 34.01 -36.27 -16.97
C TYR A 901 35.42 -35.93 -17.47
N LEU A 902 35.53 -35.70 -18.77
CA LEU A 902 36.68 -35.16 -19.47
C LEU A 902 36.30 -33.81 -20.07
N ASP A 903 37.12 -32.79 -19.85
CA ASP A 903 36.97 -31.46 -20.43
C ASP A 903 38.26 -31.11 -21.20
N ALA A 904 38.18 -31.04 -22.54
CA ALA A 904 39.29 -30.69 -23.42
C ALA A 904 39.06 -29.35 -24.11
N GLY A 905 40.08 -28.50 -24.21
CA GLY A 905 40.01 -27.20 -24.89
C GLY A 905 41.22 -26.89 -25.74
N ALA A 906 41.02 -26.07 -26.78
CA ALA A 906 42.08 -25.53 -27.63
C ALA A 906 41.73 -24.12 -28.12
N SER A 907 42.74 -23.26 -28.27
CA SER A 907 42.61 -21.97 -28.93
C SER A 907 43.79 -21.70 -29.85
N TYR A 908 43.56 -20.89 -30.88
CA TYR A 908 44.60 -20.30 -31.71
C TYR A 908 44.19 -18.88 -32.08
N GLN A 909 45.10 -17.92 -31.95
CA GLN A 909 44.96 -16.54 -32.42
C GLN A 909 46.18 -16.16 -33.24
N ALA A 910 45.93 -15.51 -34.39
CA ALA A 910 46.96 -14.87 -35.21
C ALA A 910 46.57 -13.42 -35.50
N ASN A 911 47.50 -12.50 -35.30
CA ASN A 911 47.33 -11.08 -35.56
C ASN A 911 48.68 -10.42 -35.93
N PRO A 912 48.70 -9.16 -36.43
CA PRO A 912 49.93 -8.43 -36.78
C PRO A 912 51.07 -8.40 -35.75
N ALA A 913 50.80 -8.61 -34.45
CA ALA A 913 51.79 -8.45 -33.38
C ALA A 913 52.21 -9.76 -32.69
N PHE A 914 51.38 -10.80 -32.72
CA PHE A 914 51.71 -12.12 -32.16
C PHE A 914 50.86 -13.24 -32.74
N GLN A 915 51.38 -14.46 -32.66
CA GLN A 915 50.61 -15.69 -32.69
C GLN A 915 50.55 -16.28 -31.28
N GLN A 916 49.46 -16.95 -30.94
CA GLN A 916 49.24 -17.59 -29.64
C GLN A 916 48.40 -18.85 -29.83
N ALA A 917 48.89 -19.97 -29.31
CA ALA A 917 48.21 -21.26 -29.28
C ALA A 917 48.02 -21.68 -27.82
N GLN A 918 46.88 -22.29 -27.50
CA GLN A 918 46.62 -22.87 -26.18
C GLN A 918 45.95 -24.23 -26.35
N ALA A 919 46.23 -25.15 -25.43
CA ALA A 919 45.50 -26.41 -25.28
C ALA A 919 45.31 -26.71 -23.78
N GLY A 920 44.31 -27.51 -23.42
CA GLY A 920 44.11 -27.94 -22.04
C GLY A 920 43.23 -29.17 -21.93
N LEU A 921 43.44 -29.93 -20.86
CA LEU A 921 42.72 -31.16 -20.55
C LEU A 921 42.55 -31.31 -19.05
N ASP A 922 41.31 -31.33 -18.58
CA ASP A 922 40.92 -31.63 -17.19
C ASP A 922 40.14 -32.95 -17.13
N ILE A 923 40.47 -33.81 -16.16
CA ILE A 923 39.68 -34.99 -15.78
C ILE A 923 39.00 -34.68 -14.44
N ARG A 924 37.67 -34.65 -14.43
CA ARG A 924 36.83 -34.30 -13.27
C ARG A 924 36.06 -35.49 -12.72
N TYR A 925 36.26 -35.78 -11.44
CA TYR A 925 35.39 -36.64 -10.64
C TYR A 925 34.33 -35.81 -9.90
N VAL A 926 33.07 -36.21 -10.01
CA VAL A 926 31.91 -35.54 -9.38
C VAL A 926 31.39 -36.41 -8.24
N PHE A 927 31.24 -35.84 -7.05
CA PHE A 927 30.78 -36.55 -5.87
C PHE A 927 29.26 -36.52 -5.72
N GLY A 928 28.70 -37.64 -5.25
CA GLY A 928 27.26 -37.84 -5.04
C GLY A 928 26.57 -38.44 -6.26
N GLU A 929 25.45 -39.12 -6.04
CA GLU A 929 24.69 -39.77 -7.11
C GLU A 929 24.15 -38.73 -8.09
N ASN A 930 24.78 -38.71 -9.27
CA ASN A 930 24.30 -38.08 -10.49
C ASN A 930 23.01 -38.80 -10.94
N HIS A 931 21.91 -38.54 -10.20
CA HIS A 931 20.57 -38.97 -10.53
C HIS A 931 20.23 -38.45 -11.93
N ALA A 932 20.35 -39.31 -12.93
CA ALA A 932 19.81 -39.09 -14.26
C ALA A 932 18.28 -39.20 -14.22
N ARG A 933 17.64 -38.31 -13.43
CA ARG A 933 16.26 -37.93 -13.69
C ARG A 933 16.27 -37.35 -15.10
N THR A 934 15.56 -38.02 -16.01
CA THR A 934 14.91 -37.41 -17.19
C THR A 934 14.60 -35.95 -16.86
N PHE A 935 15.13 -35.02 -17.65
CA PHE A 935 15.52 -33.68 -17.19
C PHE A 935 14.36 -32.76 -16.72
N ILE A 936 13.78 -33.08 -15.57
CA ILE A 936 13.04 -32.17 -14.72
C ILE A 936 14.12 -31.35 -14.02
N PRO A 937 14.36 -30.08 -14.40
CA PRO A 937 15.49 -29.33 -13.88
C PRO A 937 15.35 -29.19 -12.36
N ALA A 938 16.45 -29.26 -11.60
CA ALA A 938 16.40 -29.41 -10.14
C ALA A 938 15.56 -28.33 -9.42
N GLN A 939 15.49 -27.11 -9.97
CA GLN A 939 14.62 -26.02 -9.52
C GLN A 939 13.11 -26.33 -9.57
N TYR A 940 12.67 -27.20 -10.48
CA TYR A 940 11.29 -27.66 -10.59
C TYR A 940 11.02 -28.91 -9.74
N VAL A 941 12.02 -29.78 -9.51
CA VAL A 941 11.92 -30.90 -8.56
C VAL A 941 11.86 -30.38 -7.11
N ALA A 942 12.81 -29.52 -6.72
CA ALA A 942 12.78 -28.83 -5.42
C ALA A 942 11.63 -27.82 -5.32
N GLY A 943 11.11 -27.39 -6.47
CA GLY A 943 9.91 -26.56 -6.60
C GLY A 943 8.59 -27.34 -6.67
N MET A 944 8.56 -28.68 -6.66
CA MET A 944 7.32 -29.46 -6.80
C MET A 944 6.28 -28.99 -5.78
N GLY A 945 6.60 -29.02 -4.47
CA GLY A 945 5.76 -28.44 -3.40
C GLY A 945 5.68 -26.90 -3.34
N ARG A 946 5.91 -26.21 -4.47
CA ARG A 946 5.59 -24.79 -4.73
C ARG A 946 4.82 -24.58 -6.06
N TYR A 947 4.69 -25.62 -6.88
CA TYR A 947 3.99 -25.66 -8.17
C TYR A 947 2.79 -26.63 -8.13
N GLU A 948 2.84 -27.61 -7.23
CA GLU A 948 1.73 -28.25 -6.52
C GLU A 948 1.12 -27.29 -5.47
#